data_AF-A0A819S3I1-F1
#
_entry.id   AF-A0A819S3I1-F1
#
_cell.length_a   1.000
_cell.length_b   1.000
_cell.length_c   1.000
_cell.angle_alpha   90.00
_cell.angle_beta   90.00
_cell.angle_gamma   90.00
#
_symmetry.space_group_name_H-M   'P 1'
#
loop_
_entity.id
_entity.type
_entity.pdbx_description
1 polymer ?
#
loop_
_entity_poly.entity_id
_entity_poly.type
_entity_poly.pdbx_seq_one_letter_code
_entity_poly.pdbx_strand_id
1 'polypeptide(L)'
;MNESSEQSNEYDKVAILDAGSQYAKVIDRRIRELSVYSELVPLQTPVSELLSRKYKAIIISGSPGSVNDPNPVYYDTQLFNCNLPILGICYGLQMLNKQRGGTIVRQSVREDGQFQVELDIINCPLFKNMNKLENVLLTHGDSIEKLGENLISIGKSESCIVACADREKPIYGLQFHPEVDLTDNGMQIFKNFLFDIAHCQAIFTMGSRIEEAFSNIRSFIKDQTVFILCSGGVDSSVCAALLTRALPTEQVKIVSIDNGFLRHNEGIEIRQTLSQFASVNYIDAGQRFAQAKTFVRAKTTTTTFTNESPSITTTTNIQRHTSMSSNFLSLYDADVLLEETLPLNEEIDPEHKRKIIGDTFVKVVQEFLRENNFTFDDIILAQGTLRPDLIESASHLACQSGYADAIKTHHNDSPMVRELRKRNRVIEPLKDFHKDEVRQIGLTLGLHHDVIYRHPFPGPGLAIRILCADEPYMPNEQFSQTSTLLRTIVNYSKMVDKQYALLPTLDKIFTENEKILLKTLTSPDQHDYTSVVLPIRSVGVQGDARTYSFAAAISSNDEKPNWNELFILARLITKACHHINRVVYILGKKILDAEITQVTRTSLTQDIVDKARACDDHAMVILKRYNAYSALSQMPVVLIPIQFDRQIYLNDHEEINKTDENINERIIPLTRLRPIASSFQHSVVLRTFLTKDFMTGRPAVPGETFPFEMLDDMCQTIKSNVPGISRILYDLTSKPPATTEWE
;
A
#
# COMPACT_ATOMS: atom_id res chain seq x y z
N MET A 1 20.10 -28.68 44.89
CA MET A 1 18.72 -28.96 44.45
C MET A 1 17.91 -27.70 44.69
N ASN A 2 17.78 -26.88 43.66
CA ASN A 2 16.80 -25.81 43.50
C ASN A 2 16.90 -25.42 42.02
N GLU A 3 16.45 -26.33 41.16
CA GLU A 3 16.14 -26.01 39.77
C GLU A 3 14.80 -25.26 39.82
N SER A 4 14.86 -23.93 39.76
CA SER A 4 13.72 -23.12 39.39
C SER A 4 13.39 -23.47 37.94
N SER A 5 12.40 -24.34 37.76
CA SER A 5 11.80 -24.65 36.47
C SER A 5 11.24 -23.37 35.85
N GLU A 6 11.97 -22.79 34.89
CA GLU A 6 11.37 -21.94 33.86
C GLU A 6 10.40 -22.83 33.07
N GLN A 7 9.14 -22.88 33.50
CA GLN A 7 8.05 -23.39 32.66
C GLN A 7 7.87 -22.41 31.51
N SER A 8 8.65 -22.59 30.43
CA SER A 8 8.23 -22.06 29.14
C SER A 8 6.93 -22.79 28.78
N ASN A 9 5.86 -22.03 28.52
CA ASN A 9 4.64 -22.60 27.97
C ASN A 9 5.00 -23.15 26.58
N GLU A 10 5.33 -24.44 26.48
CA GLU A 10 5.66 -25.09 25.20
C GLU A 10 4.35 -25.21 24.39
N TYR A 11 4.07 -24.22 23.56
CA TYR A 11 2.91 -24.23 22.67
C TYR A 11 3.05 -25.31 21.60
N ASP A 12 1.90 -25.84 21.15
CA ASP A 12 1.85 -26.64 19.94
C ASP A 12 2.20 -25.77 18.72
N LYS A 13 3.23 -26.18 17.97
CA LYS A 13 3.75 -25.42 16.83
C LYS A 13 3.37 -26.06 15.49
N VAL A 14 2.96 -25.24 14.54
CA VAL A 14 2.68 -25.64 13.14
C VAL A 14 3.63 -24.91 12.20
N ALA A 15 4.31 -25.66 11.32
CA ALA A 15 5.17 -25.06 10.30
C ALA A 15 4.38 -24.77 9.02
N ILE A 16 4.53 -23.56 8.48
CA ILE A 16 4.01 -23.19 7.15
C ILE A 16 5.20 -23.07 6.21
N LEU A 17 5.33 -24.00 5.28
CA LEU A 17 6.35 -23.97 4.25
C LEU A 17 5.89 -23.10 3.08
N ASP A 18 6.54 -21.94 2.91
CA ASP A 18 6.19 -20.98 1.86
C ASP A 18 6.91 -21.31 0.54
N ALA A 19 6.12 -21.68 -0.47
CA ALA A 19 6.57 -21.94 -1.84
C ALA A 19 6.52 -20.69 -2.74
N GLY A 20 6.36 -19.50 -2.17
CA GLY A 20 6.23 -18.22 -2.86
C GLY A 20 4.78 -17.79 -3.07
N SER A 21 3.86 -18.22 -2.20
CA SER A 21 2.44 -17.84 -2.29
C SER A 21 2.22 -16.43 -1.76
N GLN A 22 1.39 -15.65 -2.45
CA GLN A 22 0.83 -14.41 -1.87
C GLN A 22 -0.03 -14.70 -0.61
N TYR A 23 -0.51 -15.93 -0.45
CA TYR A 23 -1.42 -16.34 0.63
C TYR A 23 -0.75 -16.98 1.84
N ALA A 24 0.57 -17.18 1.86
CA ALA A 24 1.25 -17.80 3.00
C ALA A 24 1.00 -17.05 4.33
N LYS A 25 0.98 -15.70 4.27
CA LYS A 25 0.62 -14.84 5.41
C LYS A 25 -0.85 -14.99 5.83
N VAL A 26 -1.74 -15.31 4.89
CA VAL A 26 -3.16 -15.54 5.19
C VAL A 26 -3.33 -16.87 5.90
N ILE A 27 -2.59 -17.92 5.50
CA ILE A 27 -2.56 -19.20 6.22
C ILE A 27 -2.11 -19.01 7.67
N ASP A 28 -1.01 -18.28 7.92
CA ASP A 28 -0.52 -17.96 9.28
C ASP A 28 -1.60 -17.28 10.12
N ARG A 29 -2.31 -16.31 9.54
CA ARG A 29 -3.42 -15.62 10.19
C ARG A 29 -4.55 -16.59 10.57
N ARG A 30 -4.99 -17.46 9.64
CA ARG A 30 -6.12 -18.39 9.86
C ARG A 30 -5.84 -19.42 10.96
N ILE A 31 -4.60 -19.90 11.05
CA ILE A 31 -4.18 -20.80 12.13
C ILE A 31 -4.19 -20.10 13.48
N ARG A 32 -3.74 -18.83 13.52
CA ARG A 32 -3.73 -18.01 14.75
C ARG A 32 -5.14 -17.62 15.19
N GLU A 33 -6.07 -17.38 14.27
CA GLU A 33 -7.50 -17.20 14.57
C GLU A 33 -8.08 -18.42 15.32
N LEU A 34 -7.53 -19.62 15.07
CA LEU A 34 -7.86 -20.85 15.79
C LEU A 34 -7.06 -21.04 17.10
N SER A 35 -6.31 -20.04 17.55
CA SER A 35 -5.50 -20.08 18.77
C SER A 35 -4.42 -21.19 18.79
N VAL A 36 -3.80 -21.44 17.62
CA VAL A 36 -2.64 -22.34 17.47
C VAL A 36 -1.43 -21.51 17.00
N TYR A 37 -0.24 -21.82 17.52
CA TYR A 37 0.99 -21.13 17.12
C TYR A 37 1.50 -21.65 15.77
N SER A 38 1.75 -20.73 14.84
CA SER A 38 2.32 -21.03 13.52
C SER A 38 3.60 -20.26 13.24
N GLU A 39 4.48 -20.85 12.43
CA GLU A 39 5.73 -20.26 11.98
C GLU A 39 5.88 -20.40 10.47
N LEU A 40 6.13 -19.29 9.75
CA LEU A 40 6.48 -19.34 8.34
C LEU A 40 7.95 -19.68 8.18
N VAL A 41 8.22 -20.67 7.35
CA VAL A 41 9.54 -21.26 7.14
C VAL A 41 9.74 -21.44 5.62
N PRO A 42 10.95 -21.22 5.07
CA PRO A 42 11.21 -21.42 3.64
C PRO A 42 10.96 -22.88 3.23
N LEU A 43 10.45 -23.11 2.01
CA LEU A 43 10.20 -24.46 1.50
C LEU A 43 11.45 -25.35 1.47
N GLN A 44 12.63 -24.76 1.32
CA GLN A 44 13.92 -25.46 1.25
C GLN A 44 14.40 -25.99 2.60
N THR A 45 13.68 -25.72 3.68
CA THR A 45 14.11 -26.07 5.04
C THR A 45 14.20 -27.60 5.19
N PRO A 46 15.35 -28.14 5.62
CA PRO A 46 15.54 -29.58 5.76
C PRO A 46 14.57 -30.20 6.77
N VAL A 47 14.15 -31.44 6.52
CA VAL A 47 13.23 -32.15 7.42
C VAL A 47 13.84 -32.35 8.81
N SER A 48 15.15 -32.53 8.90
CA SER A 48 15.88 -32.64 10.18
C SER A 48 15.70 -31.39 11.05
N GLU A 49 15.64 -30.21 10.44
CA GLU A 49 15.39 -28.95 11.14
C GLU A 49 13.93 -28.80 11.56
N LEU A 50 12.98 -29.24 10.72
CA LEU A 50 11.56 -29.25 11.08
C LEU A 50 11.30 -30.17 12.27
N LEU A 51 11.94 -31.34 12.30
CA LEU A 51 11.82 -32.28 13.42
C LEU A 51 12.50 -31.77 14.69
N SER A 52 13.65 -31.08 14.59
CA SER A 52 14.36 -30.54 15.76
C SER A 52 13.57 -29.42 16.45
N ARG A 53 12.78 -28.65 15.69
CA ARG A 53 11.90 -27.59 16.21
C ARG A 53 10.58 -28.12 16.82
N LYS A 54 10.35 -29.44 16.78
CA LYS A 54 9.19 -30.15 17.36
C LYS A 54 7.82 -29.66 16.85
N TYR A 55 7.67 -29.44 15.54
CA TYR A 55 6.35 -29.13 14.97
C TYR A 55 5.37 -30.31 15.09
N LYS A 56 4.09 -30.02 15.36
CA LYS A 56 3.01 -31.00 15.35
C LYS A 56 2.41 -31.26 13.97
N ALA A 57 2.47 -30.28 13.08
CA ALA A 57 1.96 -30.40 11.72
C ALA A 57 2.71 -29.46 10.75
N ILE A 58 2.59 -29.77 9.46
CA ILE A 58 3.18 -28.99 8.37
C ILE A 58 2.08 -28.60 7.39
N ILE A 59 2.07 -27.34 6.96
CA ILE A 59 1.21 -26.85 5.88
C ILE A 59 2.11 -26.30 4.78
N ILE A 60 1.88 -26.70 3.54
CA ILE A 60 2.66 -26.25 2.38
C ILE A 60 1.78 -25.29 1.57
N SER A 61 2.25 -24.06 1.36
CA SER A 61 1.49 -23.05 0.63
C SER A 61 1.47 -23.32 -0.89
N GLY A 62 0.63 -22.54 -1.59
CA GLY A 62 0.67 -22.48 -3.06
C GLY A 62 1.92 -21.79 -3.62
N SER A 63 1.98 -21.69 -4.95
CA SER A 63 3.00 -20.95 -5.70
C SER A 63 2.40 -20.53 -7.05
N PRO A 64 2.78 -19.38 -7.64
CA PRO A 64 2.39 -19.03 -9.00
C PRO A 64 3.11 -19.86 -10.08
N GLY A 65 4.19 -20.57 -9.72
CA GLY A 65 4.97 -21.41 -10.63
C GLY A 65 4.37 -22.81 -10.83
N SER A 66 4.84 -23.53 -11.85
CA SER A 66 4.48 -24.93 -12.10
C SER A 66 5.52 -25.86 -11.48
N VAL A 67 5.08 -27.00 -10.94
CA VAL A 67 5.99 -28.08 -10.51
C VAL A 67 6.76 -28.70 -11.68
N ASN A 68 6.31 -28.48 -12.92
CA ASN A 68 6.92 -29.00 -14.15
C ASN A 68 7.84 -27.98 -14.84
N ASP A 69 7.97 -26.77 -14.29
CA ASP A 69 8.91 -25.78 -14.81
C ASP A 69 10.36 -26.31 -14.75
N PRO A 70 11.26 -25.86 -15.64
CA PRO A 70 12.63 -26.36 -15.71
C PRO A 70 13.44 -26.16 -14.43
N ASN A 71 13.09 -25.17 -13.61
CA ASN A 71 13.68 -24.89 -12.31
C ASN A 71 12.56 -24.76 -11.25
N PRO A 72 11.97 -25.86 -10.75
CA PRO A 72 10.95 -25.79 -9.73
C PRO A 72 11.56 -25.36 -8.38
N VAL A 73 10.73 -24.86 -7.47
CA VAL A 73 11.19 -24.50 -6.13
C VAL A 73 11.72 -25.75 -5.43
N TYR A 74 12.98 -25.71 -5.00
CA TYR A 74 13.63 -26.84 -4.32
C TYR A 74 12.93 -27.15 -2.98
N TYR A 75 12.79 -28.45 -2.67
CA TYR A 75 12.30 -28.95 -1.39
C TYR A 75 13.00 -30.27 -1.03
N ASP A 76 13.02 -30.61 0.25
CA ASP A 76 13.57 -31.88 0.75
C ASP A 76 12.62 -33.04 0.38
N THR A 77 13.12 -34.02 -0.39
CA THR A 77 12.32 -35.16 -0.86
C THR A 77 11.85 -36.08 0.28
N GLN A 78 12.45 -35.97 1.47
CA GLN A 78 12.02 -36.70 2.66
C GLN A 78 10.79 -36.09 3.34
N LEU A 79 10.34 -34.91 2.91
CA LEU A 79 9.24 -34.17 3.56
C LEU A 79 7.98 -35.03 3.71
N PHE A 80 7.52 -35.66 2.63
CA PHE A 80 6.31 -36.52 2.65
C PHE A 80 6.54 -37.90 3.28
N ASN A 81 7.77 -38.20 3.71
CA ASN A 81 8.12 -39.44 4.38
C ASN A 81 8.13 -39.31 5.91
N CYS A 82 8.14 -38.09 6.46
CA CYS A 82 8.05 -37.89 7.90
C CYS A 82 6.69 -38.34 8.47
N ASN A 83 6.65 -38.57 9.78
CA ASN A 83 5.44 -39.02 10.49
C ASN A 83 4.56 -37.85 10.99
N LEU A 84 4.75 -36.65 10.45
CA LEU A 84 3.93 -35.49 10.79
C LEU A 84 2.72 -35.40 9.84
N PRO A 85 1.56 -34.94 10.32
CA PRO A 85 0.44 -34.52 9.47
C PRO A 85 0.86 -33.40 8.51
N ILE A 86 0.47 -33.53 7.24
CA ILE A 86 0.81 -32.57 6.19
C ILE A 86 -0.45 -32.15 5.42
N LEU A 87 -0.65 -30.85 5.24
CA LEU A 87 -1.66 -30.29 4.35
C LEU A 87 -0.99 -29.49 3.22
N GLY A 88 -1.09 -29.96 1.97
CA GLY A 88 -0.58 -29.27 0.79
C GLY A 88 -1.67 -28.46 0.09
N ILE A 89 -1.45 -27.16 -0.11
CA ILE A 89 -2.42 -26.27 -0.78
C ILE A 89 -1.88 -25.89 -2.16
N CYS A 90 -2.71 -26.07 -3.20
CA CYS A 90 -2.41 -25.84 -4.61
C CYS A 90 -1.08 -26.49 -5.05
N TYR A 91 0.01 -25.73 -5.04
CA TYR A 91 1.36 -26.22 -5.34
C TYR A 91 1.79 -27.35 -4.38
N GLY A 92 1.42 -27.28 -3.09
CA GLY A 92 1.70 -28.35 -2.13
C GLY A 92 1.04 -29.68 -2.47
N LEU A 93 -0.20 -29.66 -2.99
CA LEU A 93 -0.89 -30.85 -3.50
C LEU A 93 -0.17 -31.40 -4.74
N GLN A 94 0.23 -30.53 -5.66
CA GLN A 94 0.97 -30.90 -6.86
C GLN A 94 2.31 -31.54 -6.54
N MET A 95 3.05 -30.99 -5.57
CA MET A 95 4.30 -31.57 -5.06
C MET A 95 4.06 -32.98 -4.50
N LEU A 96 3.04 -33.15 -3.66
CA LEU A 96 2.67 -34.45 -3.10
C LEU A 96 2.37 -35.47 -4.21
N ASN A 97 1.56 -35.09 -5.19
CA ASN A 97 1.17 -35.98 -6.28
C ASN A 97 2.38 -36.40 -7.12
N LYS A 98 3.25 -35.44 -7.47
CA LYS A 98 4.47 -35.70 -8.24
C LYS A 98 5.44 -36.62 -7.48
N GLN A 99 5.61 -36.41 -6.18
CA GLN A 99 6.46 -37.25 -5.34
C GLN A 99 6.00 -38.71 -5.29
N ARG A 100 4.68 -38.95 -5.44
CA ARG A 100 4.08 -40.29 -5.49
C ARG A 100 3.94 -40.84 -6.91
N GLY A 101 4.56 -40.21 -7.91
CA GLY A 101 4.56 -40.67 -9.30
C GLY A 101 3.28 -40.37 -10.10
N GLY A 102 2.45 -39.43 -9.62
CA GLY A 102 1.28 -38.95 -10.35
C GLY A 102 1.64 -37.99 -11.51
N THR A 103 0.69 -37.75 -12.41
CA THR A 103 0.86 -36.85 -13.56
C THR A 103 0.07 -35.55 -13.39
N ILE A 104 0.69 -34.45 -13.79
CA ILE A 104 0.14 -33.09 -13.72
C ILE A 104 0.26 -32.48 -15.10
N VAL A 105 -0.85 -31.95 -15.61
CA VAL A 105 -0.96 -31.39 -16.96
C VAL A 105 -1.33 -29.92 -16.85
N ARG A 106 -0.68 -29.09 -17.66
CA ARG A 106 -0.98 -27.66 -17.78
C ARG A 106 -2.22 -27.48 -18.65
N GLN A 107 -3.26 -26.86 -18.11
CA GLN A 107 -4.48 -26.60 -18.85
C GLN A 107 -4.31 -25.37 -19.76
N SER A 108 -5.01 -25.38 -20.90
CA SER A 108 -4.97 -24.29 -21.89
C SER A 108 -5.69 -23.03 -21.40
N VAL A 109 -6.63 -23.18 -20.47
CA VAL A 109 -7.37 -22.11 -19.80
C VAL A 109 -7.07 -22.19 -18.32
N ARG A 110 -6.64 -21.08 -17.72
CA ARG A 110 -6.44 -20.97 -16.28
C ARG A 110 -7.79 -20.72 -15.62
N GLU A 111 -8.19 -21.61 -14.73
CA GLU A 111 -9.39 -21.44 -13.91
C GLU A 111 -9.03 -20.65 -12.66
N ASP A 112 -9.37 -19.36 -12.69
CA ASP A 112 -9.27 -18.47 -11.53
C ASP A 112 -10.68 -17.98 -11.20
N GLY A 113 -11.30 -18.57 -10.16
CA GLY A 113 -12.68 -18.25 -9.82
C GLY A 113 -13.24 -19.08 -8.66
N GLN A 114 -14.46 -18.73 -8.23
CA GLN A 114 -15.20 -19.51 -7.26
C GLN A 114 -16.01 -20.58 -7.99
N PHE A 115 -15.79 -21.84 -7.63
CA PHE A 115 -16.46 -22.98 -8.23
C PHE A 115 -17.07 -23.87 -7.15
N GLN A 116 -18.15 -24.56 -7.51
CA GLN A 116 -18.77 -25.54 -6.63
C GLN A 116 -18.10 -26.90 -6.84
N VAL A 117 -17.59 -27.49 -5.76
CA VAL A 117 -16.88 -28.77 -5.77
C VAL A 117 -17.59 -29.82 -4.91
N GLU A 118 -17.47 -31.09 -5.31
CA GLU A 118 -17.98 -32.22 -4.55
C GLU A 118 -16.89 -32.80 -3.65
N LEU A 119 -17.14 -32.87 -2.34
CA LEU A 119 -16.21 -33.35 -1.31
C LEU A 119 -16.69 -34.66 -0.67
N ASP A 120 -15.75 -35.56 -0.34
CA ASP A 120 -16.05 -36.78 0.43
C ASP A 120 -16.14 -36.48 1.93
N ILE A 121 -17.32 -36.04 2.36
CA ILE A 121 -17.61 -35.71 3.76
C ILE A 121 -17.85 -36.94 4.65
N ILE A 122 -18.01 -38.14 4.08
CA ILE A 122 -18.35 -39.36 4.84
C ILE A 122 -17.07 -40.05 5.32
N ASN A 123 -16.09 -40.18 4.43
CA ASN A 123 -14.88 -40.95 4.71
C ASN A 123 -13.67 -40.08 5.06
N CYS A 124 -13.71 -38.78 4.78
CA CYS A 124 -12.57 -37.90 5.01
C CYS A 124 -12.71 -37.11 6.32
N PRO A 125 -11.78 -37.27 7.29
CA PRO A 125 -11.81 -36.49 8.53
C PRO A 125 -11.59 -34.98 8.30
N LEU A 126 -10.91 -34.62 7.19
CA LEU A 126 -10.65 -33.22 6.83
C LEU A 126 -11.92 -32.43 6.52
N PHE A 127 -12.98 -33.08 6.02
CA PHE A 127 -14.24 -32.44 5.58
C PHE A 127 -15.41 -32.71 6.53
N LYS A 128 -15.13 -33.12 7.76
CA LYS A 128 -16.15 -33.31 8.80
C LYS A 128 -16.91 -32.02 9.06
N ASN A 129 -18.24 -32.12 9.19
CA ASN A 129 -19.17 -30.99 9.37
C ASN A 129 -19.22 -29.98 8.21
N MET A 130 -18.83 -30.37 7.00
CA MET A 130 -19.02 -29.59 5.77
C MET A 130 -20.15 -30.17 4.93
N ASN A 131 -20.62 -29.42 3.94
CA ASN A 131 -21.57 -29.94 2.97
C ASN A 131 -20.85 -30.75 1.88
N LYS A 132 -21.62 -31.61 1.21
CA LYS A 132 -21.11 -32.40 0.10
C LYS A 132 -20.71 -31.52 -1.10
N LEU A 133 -21.47 -30.46 -1.35
CA LEU A 133 -21.18 -29.46 -2.37
C LEU A 133 -20.77 -28.16 -1.67
N GLU A 134 -19.58 -27.66 -1.99
CA GLU A 134 -19.00 -26.48 -1.34
C GLU A 134 -18.46 -25.51 -2.39
N ASN A 135 -18.59 -24.20 -2.13
CA ASN A 135 -17.99 -23.19 -2.98
C ASN A 135 -16.56 -22.92 -2.53
N VAL A 136 -15.61 -23.07 -3.44
CA VAL A 136 -14.18 -22.92 -3.17
C VAL A 136 -13.51 -22.04 -4.21
N LEU A 137 -12.44 -21.34 -3.81
CA LEU A 137 -11.60 -20.61 -4.75
C LEU A 137 -10.57 -21.55 -5.39
N LEU A 138 -10.75 -21.83 -6.69
CA LEU A 138 -9.73 -22.48 -7.52
C LEU A 138 -8.92 -21.41 -8.24
N THR A 139 -7.59 -21.50 -8.11
CA THR A 139 -6.64 -20.66 -8.85
C THR A 139 -5.50 -21.53 -9.34
N HIS A 140 -5.70 -22.24 -10.45
CA HIS A 140 -4.70 -23.16 -10.98
C HIS A 140 -4.55 -23.08 -12.49
N GLY A 141 -3.30 -23.06 -12.95
CA GLY A 141 -2.95 -23.30 -14.36
C GLY A 141 -2.69 -24.78 -14.67
N ASP A 142 -2.45 -25.59 -13.63
CA ASP A 142 -2.08 -27.00 -13.73
C ASP A 142 -3.12 -27.86 -12.99
N SER A 143 -3.54 -28.96 -13.62
CA SER A 143 -4.50 -29.92 -13.08
C SER A 143 -3.91 -31.31 -12.92
N ILE A 144 -4.38 -32.05 -11.93
CA ILE A 144 -4.02 -33.46 -11.74
C ILE A 144 -4.79 -34.33 -12.73
N GLU A 145 -4.06 -35.02 -13.60
CA GLU A 145 -4.63 -36.00 -14.53
C GLU A 145 -4.68 -37.40 -13.89
N LYS A 146 -3.57 -37.81 -13.26
CA LYS A 146 -3.46 -39.09 -12.57
C LYS A 146 -2.90 -38.92 -11.17
N LEU A 147 -3.58 -39.50 -10.20
CA LEU A 147 -3.08 -39.59 -8.83
C LEU A 147 -1.90 -40.57 -8.74
N GLY A 148 -0.89 -40.19 -7.96
CA GLY A 148 0.24 -41.04 -7.61
C GLY A 148 -0.16 -42.23 -6.74
N GLU A 149 0.80 -43.11 -6.51
CA GLU A 149 0.60 -44.31 -5.69
C GLU A 149 0.20 -43.93 -4.25
N ASN A 150 -0.69 -44.74 -3.66
CA ASN A 150 -1.24 -44.57 -2.32
C ASN A 150 -2.06 -43.29 -2.07
N LEU A 151 -2.37 -42.50 -3.10
CA LEU A 151 -3.29 -41.38 -3.01
C LEU A 151 -4.72 -41.76 -3.44
N ILE A 152 -5.71 -41.21 -2.76
CA ILE A 152 -7.14 -41.33 -3.11
C ILE A 152 -7.74 -39.95 -3.37
N SER A 153 -8.66 -39.86 -4.32
CA SER A 153 -9.43 -38.63 -4.56
C SER A 153 -10.49 -38.48 -3.49
N ILE A 154 -10.47 -37.34 -2.79
CA ILE A 154 -11.44 -36.98 -1.74
C ILE A 154 -12.24 -35.72 -2.12
N GLY A 155 -12.00 -35.15 -3.30
CA GLY A 155 -12.80 -34.06 -3.84
C GLY A 155 -12.63 -33.93 -5.35
N LYS A 156 -13.72 -33.55 -6.02
CA LYS A 156 -13.79 -33.38 -7.49
C LYS A 156 -14.55 -32.13 -7.89
N SER A 157 -14.09 -31.49 -8.96
CA SER A 157 -14.83 -30.46 -9.70
C SER A 157 -15.09 -31.02 -11.09
N GLU A 158 -16.34 -31.36 -11.40
CA GLU A 158 -16.69 -32.07 -12.63
C GLU A 158 -15.84 -33.34 -12.85
N SER A 159 -14.89 -33.31 -13.80
CA SER A 159 -13.96 -34.38 -14.12
C SER A 159 -12.56 -34.22 -13.50
N CYS A 160 -12.27 -33.07 -12.89
CA CYS A 160 -10.96 -32.73 -12.34
C CYS A 160 -10.86 -33.09 -10.84
N ILE A 161 -9.69 -33.59 -10.43
CA ILE A 161 -9.39 -33.90 -9.03
C ILE A 161 -8.96 -32.62 -8.33
N VAL A 162 -9.73 -32.19 -7.32
CA VAL A 162 -9.45 -30.96 -6.56
C VAL A 162 -9.00 -31.22 -5.13
N ALA A 163 -9.07 -32.47 -4.65
CA ALA A 163 -8.50 -32.85 -3.37
C ALA A 163 -8.08 -34.33 -3.33
N CYS A 164 -6.98 -34.62 -2.64
CA CYS A 164 -6.51 -35.98 -2.41
C CYS A 164 -6.06 -36.23 -0.96
N ALA A 165 -6.02 -37.50 -0.56
CA ALA A 165 -5.45 -37.94 0.72
C ALA A 165 -4.55 -39.16 0.52
N ASP A 166 -3.54 -39.30 1.36
CA ASP A 166 -2.78 -40.53 1.52
C ASP A 166 -3.61 -41.56 2.30
N ARG A 167 -3.55 -42.84 1.90
CA ARG A 167 -4.32 -43.93 2.53
C ARG A 167 -3.83 -44.32 3.91
N GLU A 168 -2.54 -44.12 4.18
CA GLU A 168 -1.86 -44.64 5.38
C GLU A 168 -1.43 -43.52 6.31
N LYS A 169 -1.00 -42.38 5.75
CA LYS A 169 -0.50 -41.24 6.51
C LYS A 169 -1.51 -40.09 6.57
N PRO A 170 -1.49 -39.25 7.62
CA PRO A 170 -2.33 -38.05 7.73
C PRO A 170 -1.85 -36.92 6.80
N ILE A 171 -1.74 -37.21 5.50
CA ILE A 171 -1.28 -36.29 4.46
C ILE A 171 -2.44 -36.01 3.51
N TYR A 172 -2.76 -34.74 3.34
CA TYR A 172 -3.87 -34.26 2.53
C TYR A 172 -3.38 -33.20 1.54
N GLY A 173 -4.02 -33.12 0.39
CA GLY A 173 -3.76 -32.09 -0.60
C GLY A 173 -5.05 -31.49 -1.14
N LEU A 174 -5.09 -30.16 -1.27
CA LEU A 174 -6.22 -29.38 -1.80
C LEU A 174 -5.74 -28.53 -2.97
N GLN A 175 -6.49 -28.51 -4.06
CA GLN A 175 -6.18 -27.70 -5.25
C GLN A 175 -6.74 -26.28 -5.14
N PHE A 176 -7.69 -26.07 -4.23
CA PHE A 176 -8.28 -24.77 -3.89
C PHE A 176 -7.64 -24.16 -2.64
N HIS A 177 -7.90 -22.87 -2.42
CA HIS A 177 -7.37 -22.11 -1.28
C HIS A 177 -8.38 -22.04 -0.12
N PRO A 178 -8.24 -22.85 0.95
CA PRO A 178 -9.11 -22.76 2.13
C PRO A 178 -8.88 -21.50 2.98
N GLU A 179 -7.78 -20.78 2.78
CA GLU A 179 -7.39 -19.63 3.60
C GLU A 179 -8.13 -18.32 3.24
N VAL A 180 -8.75 -18.26 2.06
CA VAL A 180 -9.45 -17.07 1.57
C VAL A 180 -10.93 -17.06 1.95
N ASP A 181 -11.51 -15.87 2.08
CA ASP A 181 -12.94 -15.70 2.38
C ASP A 181 -13.87 -16.23 1.26
N LEU A 182 -13.35 -16.41 0.04
CA LEU A 182 -14.10 -16.94 -1.11
C LEU A 182 -14.34 -18.45 -1.02
N THR A 183 -13.73 -19.13 -0.04
CA THR A 183 -13.99 -20.53 0.28
C THR A 183 -14.86 -20.58 1.54
N ASP A 184 -16.16 -20.81 1.38
CA ASP A 184 -17.19 -20.57 2.41
C ASP A 184 -16.86 -21.27 3.75
N ASN A 185 -16.42 -22.53 3.69
CA ASN A 185 -16.09 -23.35 4.86
C ASN A 185 -14.58 -23.62 5.02
N GLY A 186 -13.73 -22.74 4.49
CA GLY A 186 -12.27 -22.89 4.55
C GLY A 186 -11.69 -22.96 5.97
N MET A 187 -12.26 -22.19 6.91
CA MET A 187 -11.87 -22.26 8.34
C MET A 187 -12.19 -23.61 9.00
N GLN A 188 -13.26 -24.28 8.56
CA GLN A 188 -13.61 -25.59 9.09
C GLN A 188 -12.58 -26.65 8.68
N ILE A 189 -12.00 -26.53 7.48
CA ILE A 189 -10.89 -27.40 7.01
C ILE A 189 -9.67 -27.25 7.93
N PHE A 190 -9.24 -26.02 8.23
CA PHE A 190 -8.13 -25.79 9.15
C PHE A 190 -8.44 -26.31 10.56
N LYS A 191 -9.67 -26.11 11.05
CA LYS A 191 -10.10 -26.64 12.34
C LYS A 191 -9.99 -28.16 12.39
N ASN A 192 -10.50 -28.86 11.38
CA ASN A 192 -10.41 -30.32 11.29
C ASN A 192 -8.95 -30.78 11.21
N PHE A 193 -8.13 -30.12 10.38
CA PHE A 193 -6.71 -30.48 10.27
C PHE A 193 -5.93 -30.26 11.57
N LEU A 194 -6.10 -29.12 12.23
CA LEU A 194 -5.32 -28.78 13.43
C LEU A 194 -5.76 -29.56 14.66
N PHE A 195 -7.07 -29.70 14.91
CA PHE A 195 -7.57 -30.30 16.15
C PHE A 195 -7.86 -31.80 16.02
N ASP A 196 -8.56 -32.19 14.96
CA ASP A 196 -9.00 -33.59 14.80
C ASP A 196 -7.87 -34.48 14.26
N ILE A 197 -6.98 -33.93 13.41
CA ILE A 197 -5.91 -34.70 12.76
C ILE A 197 -4.56 -34.49 13.45
N ALA A 198 -4.13 -33.24 13.63
CA ALA A 198 -2.84 -32.92 14.25
C ALA A 198 -2.85 -32.87 15.77
N HIS A 199 -4.04 -32.93 16.39
CA HIS A 199 -4.21 -32.89 17.85
C HIS A 199 -3.48 -31.72 18.52
N CYS A 200 -3.54 -30.55 17.87
CA CYS A 200 -3.10 -29.29 18.45
C CYS A 200 -4.07 -28.84 19.56
N GLN A 201 -3.56 -28.11 20.54
CA GLN A 201 -4.35 -27.47 21.59
C GLN A 201 -4.51 -25.97 21.31
N ALA A 202 -5.71 -25.45 21.56
CA ALA A 202 -6.06 -24.04 21.39
C ALA A 202 -5.55 -23.17 22.57
N ILE A 203 -4.25 -23.25 22.88
CA ILE A 203 -3.63 -22.57 24.03
C ILE A 203 -2.95 -21.24 23.65
N PHE A 204 -2.80 -20.97 22.35
CA PHE A 204 -2.21 -19.74 21.82
C PHE A 204 -3.25 -18.62 21.71
N THR A 205 -3.90 -18.31 22.83
CA THR A 205 -4.96 -17.29 22.93
C THR A 205 -4.39 -15.86 23.00
N MET A 206 -5.23 -14.85 22.73
CA MET A 206 -4.83 -13.44 22.89
C MET A 206 -4.39 -13.11 24.32
N GLY A 207 -5.09 -13.62 25.34
CA GLY A 207 -4.74 -13.37 26.74
C GLY A 207 -3.36 -13.92 27.12
N SER A 208 -3.08 -15.18 26.78
CA SER A 208 -1.77 -15.79 27.06
C SER A 208 -0.62 -15.08 26.36
N ARG A 209 -0.84 -14.63 25.12
CA ARG A 209 0.16 -13.86 24.34
C ARG A 209 0.44 -12.48 24.93
N ILE A 210 -0.58 -11.79 25.45
CA ILE A 210 -0.38 -10.50 26.13
C ILE A 210 0.45 -10.68 27.40
N GLU A 211 0.17 -11.72 28.20
CA GLU A 211 0.95 -12.03 29.40
C GLU A 211 2.39 -12.44 29.08
N GLU A 212 2.60 -13.19 27.99
CA GLU A 212 3.94 -13.50 27.48
C GLU A 212 4.66 -12.23 27.02
N ALA A 213 3.97 -11.33 26.32
CA ALA A 213 4.52 -10.04 25.93
C ALA A 213 4.91 -9.21 27.16
N PHE A 214 4.08 -9.17 28.21
CA PHE A 214 4.43 -8.51 29.48
C PHE A 214 5.65 -9.12 30.14
N SER A 215 5.73 -10.45 30.16
CA SER A 215 6.88 -11.17 30.72
C SER A 215 8.17 -10.87 29.95
N ASN A 216 8.09 -10.85 28.62
CA ASN A 216 9.20 -10.49 27.74
C ASN A 216 9.63 -9.02 27.90
N ILE A 217 8.69 -8.09 28.05
CA ILE A 217 8.97 -6.68 28.31
C ILE A 217 9.72 -6.52 29.62
N ARG A 218 9.21 -7.13 30.70
CA ARG A 218 9.82 -7.06 32.04
C ARG A 218 11.21 -7.69 32.07
N SER A 219 11.40 -8.85 31.45
CA SER A 219 12.68 -9.56 31.45
C SER A 219 13.75 -8.84 30.63
N PHE A 220 13.36 -8.20 29.52
CA PHE A 220 14.27 -7.47 28.64
C PHE A 220 14.67 -6.11 29.22
N ILE A 221 13.71 -5.33 29.70
CA ILE A 221 13.95 -3.95 30.16
C ILE A 221 14.53 -3.90 31.58
N LYS A 222 14.05 -4.78 32.47
CA LYS A 222 14.43 -4.81 33.89
C LYS A 222 14.23 -3.42 34.54
N ASP A 223 15.31 -2.81 35.01
CA ASP A 223 15.28 -1.51 35.69
C ASP A 223 15.62 -0.32 34.77
N GLN A 224 15.86 -0.58 33.47
CA GLN A 224 16.29 0.45 32.53
C GLN A 224 15.13 1.32 32.06
N THR A 225 15.44 2.54 31.61
CA THR A 225 14.45 3.43 31.00
C THR A 225 14.19 3.01 29.56
N VAL A 226 12.91 2.92 29.19
CA VAL A 226 12.46 2.63 27.84
C VAL A 226 11.86 3.88 27.20
N PHE A 227 12.33 4.18 25.99
CA PHE A 227 11.81 5.25 25.15
C PHE A 227 10.94 4.67 24.05
N ILE A 228 9.78 5.26 23.84
CA ILE A 228 8.93 4.95 22.69
C ILE A 228 8.67 6.22 21.87
N LEU A 229 8.98 6.13 20.58
CA LEU A 229 8.68 7.20 19.63
C LEU A 229 7.25 7.02 19.11
N CYS A 230 6.33 7.83 19.61
CA CYS A 230 4.91 7.73 19.30
C CYS A 230 4.48 8.76 18.26
N SER A 231 4.23 8.28 17.05
CA SER A 231 3.66 9.03 15.92
C SER A 231 2.14 9.23 16.03
N GLY A 232 1.50 8.70 17.08
CA GLY A 232 0.05 8.62 17.21
C GLY A 232 -0.60 7.45 16.46
N GLY A 233 0.15 6.75 15.61
CA GLY A 233 -0.30 5.53 14.91
C GLY A 233 -0.94 4.52 15.86
N VAL A 234 -1.83 3.66 15.33
CA VAL A 234 -2.45 2.59 16.14
C VAL A 234 -1.36 1.74 16.79
N ASP A 235 -0.34 1.35 16.03
CA ASP A 235 0.69 0.44 16.52
C ASP A 235 1.58 1.09 17.60
N SER A 236 1.97 2.34 17.40
CA SER A 236 2.79 3.07 18.37
C SER A 236 1.99 3.44 19.62
N SER A 237 0.70 3.70 19.50
CA SER A 237 -0.20 3.96 20.65
C SER A 237 -0.46 2.69 21.46
N VAL A 238 -0.73 1.56 20.79
CA VAL A 238 -0.92 0.26 21.46
C VAL A 238 0.38 -0.20 22.12
N CYS A 239 1.53 -0.02 21.46
CA CYS A 239 2.83 -0.33 22.05
C CYS A 239 3.10 0.53 23.31
N ALA A 240 2.78 1.83 23.27
CA ALA A 240 2.90 2.71 24.44
C ALA A 240 2.00 2.25 25.60
N ALA A 241 0.75 1.90 25.31
CA ALA A 241 -0.19 1.39 26.31
C ALA A 241 0.27 0.05 26.90
N LEU A 242 0.83 -0.85 26.07
CA LEU A 242 1.34 -2.15 26.50
C LEU A 242 2.56 -1.99 27.42
N LEU A 243 3.51 -1.13 27.08
CA LEU A 243 4.69 -0.83 27.92
C LEU A 243 4.29 -0.24 29.27
N THR A 244 3.37 0.71 29.27
CA THR A 244 2.88 1.35 30.49
C THR A 244 2.14 0.37 31.40
N ARG A 245 1.47 -0.64 30.82
CA ARG A 245 0.83 -1.69 31.62
C ARG A 245 1.84 -2.70 32.17
N ALA A 246 2.92 -2.95 31.43
CA ALA A 246 3.94 -3.93 31.79
C ALA A 246 4.92 -3.42 32.86
N LEU A 247 5.25 -2.12 32.82
CA LEU A 247 6.32 -1.46 33.59
C LEU A 247 5.79 -0.30 34.44
N PRO A 248 6.53 0.12 35.49
CA PRO A 248 6.28 1.38 36.19
C PRO A 248 6.28 2.58 35.24
N THR A 249 5.36 3.52 35.46
CA THR A 249 5.16 4.69 34.58
C THR A 249 6.40 5.57 34.48
N GLU A 250 7.26 5.59 35.50
CA GLU A 250 8.49 6.38 35.53
C GLU A 250 9.55 5.87 34.54
N GLN A 251 9.56 4.56 34.27
CA GLN A 251 10.48 3.90 33.34
C GLN A 251 10.11 4.14 31.88
N VAL A 252 8.84 4.45 31.60
CA VAL A 252 8.33 4.63 30.24
C VAL A 252 8.36 6.10 29.85
N LYS A 253 9.18 6.44 28.85
CA LYS A 253 9.26 7.79 28.27
C LYS A 253 8.64 7.78 26.88
N ILE A 254 7.45 8.36 26.77
CA ILE A 254 6.78 8.56 25.49
C ILE A 254 7.34 9.85 24.88
N VAL A 255 7.81 9.79 23.64
CA VAL A 255 8.28 10.95 22.87
C VAL A 255 7.40 11.08 21.64
N SER A 256 6.73 12.21 21.48
CA SER A 256 5.89 12.50 20.32
C SER A 256 6.42 13.75 19.63
N ILE A 257 6.78 13.64 18.36
CA ILE A 257 7.37 14.72 17.57
C ILE A 257 6.33 15.19 16.57
N ASP A 258 5.93 16.45 16.67
CA ASP A 258 5.14 17.11 15.65
C ASP A 258 6.07 17.63 14.55
N ASN A 259 5.90 17.07 13.35
CA ASN A 259 6.67 17.47 12.18
C ASN A 259 6.05 18.64 11.41
N GLY A 260 4.92 19.18 11.87
CA GLY A 260 4.17 20.26 11.21
C GLY A 260 3.20 19.78 10.11
N PHE A 261 3.18 18.49 9.78
CA PHE A 261 2.37 17.91 8.68
C PHE A 261 1.29 16.95 9.17
N LEU A 262 0.92 17.01 10.45
CA LEU A 262 -0.21 16.26 11.02
C LEU A 262 -1.56 16.84 10.58
N ARG A 263 -2.64 16.07 10.80
CA ARG A 263 -4.03 16.54 10.57
C ARG A 263 -4.44 17.60 11.59
N HIS A 264 -5.58 18.25 11.34
CA HIS A 264 -6.14 19.25 12.25
C HIS A 264 -6.35 18.66 13.65
N ASN A 265 -5.82 19.33 14.67
CA ASN A 265 -5.85 18.95 16.09
C ASN A 265 -5.27 17.57 16.44
N GLU A 266 -4.69 16.83 15.49
CA GLU A 266 -4.24 15.45 15.73
C GLU A 266 -3.11 15.39 16.78
N GLY A 267 -2.15 16.33 16.75
CA GLY A 267 -1.09 16.40 17.76
C GLY A 267 -1.64 16.58 19.19
N ILE A 268 -2.72 17.36 19.33
CA ILE A 268 -3.38 17.60 20.62
C ILE A 268 -4.12 16.34 21.09
N GLU A 269 -4.88 15.70 20.19
CA GLU A 269 -5.62 14.46 20.49
C GLU A 269 -4.69 13.31 20.89
N ILE A 270 -3.58 13.15 20.17
CA ILE A 270 -2.53 12.17 20.48
C ILE A 270 -1.97 12.44 21.87
N ARG A 271 -1.59 13.68 22.16
CA ARG A 271 -1.05 14.06 23.46
C ARG A 271 -2.05 13.78 24.59
N GLN A 272 -3.31 14.15 24.42
CA GLN A 272 -4.35 13.91 25.42
C GLN A 272 -4.58 12.42 25.67
N THR A 273 -4.62 11.61 24.60
CA THR A 273 -4.80 10.16 24.69
C THR A 273 -3.61 9.50 25.40
N LEU A 274 -2.38 9.84 25.01
CA LEU A 274 -1.18 9.20 25.55
C LEU A 274 -0.87 9.64 26.99
N SER A 275 -1.25 10.86 27.37
CA SER A 275 -1.04 11.39 28.73
C SER A 275 -1.84 10.63 29.79
N GLN A 276 -2.84 9.82 29.39
CA GLN A 276 -3.57 8.93 30.30
C GLN A 276 -2.72 7.75 30.77
N PHE A 277 -1.67 7.41 30.03
CA PHE A 277 -0.84 6.24 30.29
C PHE A 277 0.48 6.64 30.97
N ALA A 278 1.23 7.57 30.37
CA ALA A 278 2.52 7.99 30.90
C ALA A 278 2.83 9.46 30.58
N SER A 279 3.94 9.95 31.12
CA SER A 279 4.44 11.29 30.76
C SER A 279 4.82 11.34 29.28
N VAL A 280 4.21 12.28 28.56
CA VAL A 280 4.44 12.49 27.12
C VAL A 280 5.35 13.70 26.92
N ASN A 281 6.52 13.45 26.36
CA ASN A 281 7.44 14.48 25.87
C ASN A 281 7.00 14.88 24.47
N TYR A 282 6.15 15.90 24.38
CA TYR A 282 5.68 16.43 23.11
C TYR A 282 6.65 17.51 22.60
N ILE A 283 7.18 17.32 21.39
CA ILE A 283 8.17 18.20 20.77
C ILE A 283 7.52 18.80 19.52
N ASP A 284 7.23 20.10 19.56
CA ASP A 284 6.84 20.85 18.36
C ASP A 284 8.10 21.20 17.56
N ALA A 285 8.27 20.54 16.41
CA ALA A 285 9.41 20.73 15.53
C ALA A 285 8.99 21.25 14.15
N GLY A 286 7.75 21.73 13.95
CA GLY A 286 7.22 22.06 12.62
C GLY A 286 8.10 23.03 11.82
N GLN A 287 8.55 24.13 12.44
CA GLN A 287 9.47 25.08 11.79
C GLN A 287 10.82 24.47 11.43
N ARG A 288 11.32 23.58 12.29
CA ARG A 288 12.60 22.90 12.07
C ARG A 288 12.51 21.95 10.89
N PHE A 289 11.41 21.19 10.77
CA PHE A 289 11.17 20.34 9.61
C PHE A 289 11.03 21.18 8.34
N ALA A 290 10.29 22.28 8.37
CA ALA A 290 10.10 23.16 7.22
C ALA A 290 11.43 23.70 6.64
N GLN A 291 12.40 24.03 7.51
CA GLN A 291 13.71 24.57 7.10
C GLN A 291 14.79 23.50 6.91
N ALA A 292 14.48 22.23 7.15
CA ALA A 292 15.47 21.18 7.13
C ALA A 292 15.96 20.84 5.72
N LYS A 293 17.21 20.41 5.66
CA LYS A 293 17.89 19.91 4.46
C LYS A 293 18.58 18.58 4.73
N THR A 294 18.85 17.83 3.68
CA THR A 294 19.68 16.62 3.73
C THR A 294 20.59 16.53 2.51
N PHE A 295 21.42 15.50 2.46
CA PHE A 295 22.28 15.20 1.32
C PHE A 295 21.73 13.99 0.55
N VAL A 296 21.56 14.10 -0.76
CA VAL A 296 21.12 13.01 -1.65
C VAL A 296 22.23 12.62 -2.61
N ARG A 297 22.19 11.39 -3.14
CA ARG A 297 23.14 10.98 -4.18
C ARG A 297 22.86 11.79 -5.44
N ALA A 298 23.87 12.46 -5.99
CA ALA A 298 23.74 13.19 -7.24
C ALA A 298 23.28 12.22 -8.34
N LYS A 299 22.21 12.56 -9.07
CA LYS A 299 21.81 11.78 -10.25
C LYS A 299 22.91 11.95 -11.30
N THR A 300 23.53 10.85 -11.73
CA THR A 300 24.52 10.88 -12.83
C THR A 300 23.81 11.27 -14.12
N THR A 301 23.77 12.56 -14.43
CA THR A 301 23.25 13.04 -15.70
C THR A 301 24.26 12.63 -16.77
N THR A 302 23.93 11.65 -17.60
CA THR A 302 24.70 11.32 -18.81
C THR A 302 24.53 12.45 -19.82
N THR A 303 25.21 13.58 -19.61
CA THR A 303 25.36 14.62 -20.62
C THR A 303 26.36 14.12 -21.66
N THR A 304 25.85 13.74 -22.83
CA THR A 304 26.64 13.65 -24.06
C THR A 304 27.18 15.06 -24.37
N PHE A 305 28.42 15.32 -23.96
CA PHE A 305 29.15 16.52 -24.35
C PHE A 305 29.35 16.48 -25.87
N THR A 306 28.62 17.31 -26.59
CA THR A 306 29.06 17.82 -27.89
C THR A 306 29.96 19.02 -27.60
N ASN A 307 31.21 18.94 -28.08
CA ASN A 307 32.24 19.95 -27.87
C ASN A 307 31.92 21.23 -28.63
N GLU A 308 31.29 22.23 -28.00
CA GLU A 308 31.48 23.64 -28.36
C GLU A 308 31.41 24.52 -27.09
N SER A 309 32.43 25.36 -26.89
CA SER A 309 32.61 26.32 -25.77
C SER A 309 32.37 27.76 -26.26
N PRO A 310 32.31 28.79 -25.39
CA PRO A 310 31.61 28.91 -24.10
C PRO A 310 30.84 30.26 -23.96
N SER A 311 29.89 30.34 -23.01
CA SER A 311 29.80 31.40 -21.98
C SER A 311 28.43 31.43 -21.27
N ILE A 312 28.45 31.24 -19.95
CA ILE A 312 27.70 31.94 -18.88
C ILE A 312 27.92 31.12 -17.59
N THR A 313 28.44 31.78 -16.57
CA THR A 313 28.85 31.17 -15.29
C THR A 313 27.70 31.27 -14.29
N THR A 314 27.14 30.14 -13.87
CA THR A 314 26.29 30.02 -12.67
C THR A 314 27.05 29.22 -11.62
N THR A 315 27.38 29.87 -10.51
CA THR A 315 28.17 29.33 -9.41
C THR A 315 27.31 28.39 -8.55
N THR A 316 27.41 27.08 -8.76
CA THR A 316 26.95 26.07 -7.79
C THR A 316 28.06 25.83 -6.76
N ASN A 317 27.74 25.95 -5.47
CA ASN A 317 28.68 25.68 -4.37
C ASN A 317 28.92 24.17 -4.24
N ILE A 318 29.86 23.65 -5.02
CA ILE A 318 30.32 22.27 -4.95
C ILE A 318 31.42 22.19 -3.88
N GLN A 319 31.09 21.71 -2.68
CA GLN A 319 32.10 21.41 -1.66
C GLN A 319 32.47 19.93 -1.69
N ARG A 320 33.75 19.64 -1.96
CA ARG A 320 34.35 18.30 -1.76
C ARG A 320 34.65 18.13 -0.27
N HIS A 321 33.83 17.37 0.45
CA HIS A 321 34.17 16.97 1.82
C HIS A 321 35.06 15.72 1.80
N THR A 322 36.34 15.90 2.10
CA THR A 322 37.21 14.82 2.60
C THR A 322 37.10 14.79 4.12
N SER A 323 36.34 13.83 4.66
CA SER A 323 36.18 13.70 6.11
C SER A 323 37.42 13.08 6.75
N MET A 324 38.22 13.90 7.42
CA MET A 324 39.02 13.45 8.58
C MET A 324 38.49 14.15 9.83
N SER A 325 37.43 13.60 10.41
CA SER A 325 37.10 13.76 11.82
C SER A 325 36.15 12.64 12.23
N SER A 326 36.44 12.04 13.37
CA SER A 326 35.82 10.86 13.98
C SER A 326 34.28 10.87 14.01
N ASN A 327 33.72 9.69 13.71
CA ASN A 327 32.35 9.19 13.94
C ASN A 327 31.32 9.30 12.79
N PHE A 328 30.69 8.13 12.54
CA PHE A 328 29.44 7.83 11.83
C PHE A 328 29.37 7.64 10.29
N LEU A 329 30.45 7.84 9.54
CA LEU A 329 30.47 7.51 8.10
C LEU A 329 31.75 6.76 7.71
N SER A 330 31.83 5.49 8.07
CA SER A 330 32.74 4.59 7.34
C SER A 330 32.16 3.19 7.33
N LEU A 331 31.60 2.80 6.18
CA LEU A 331 31.77 1.50 5.54
C LEU A 331 30.85 1.48 4.31
N TYR A 332 31.49 1.35 3.14
CA TYR A 332 30.96 1.25 1.77
C TYR A 332 30.79 2.55 0.97
N ASP A 333 31.48 2.56 -0.17
CA ASP A 333 31.54 3.52 -1.29
C ASP A 333 32.35 4.82 -1.06
N ALA A 334 33.65 4.75 -1.31
CA ALA A 334 34.43 5.90 -1.77
C ALA A 334 33.99 6.26 -3.21
N ASP A 335 33.76 7.55 -3.47
CA ASP A 335 33.27 8.16 -4.72
C ASP A 335 31.74 8.20 -4.95
N VAL A 336 30.96 8.55 -3.91
CA VAL A 336 29.57 9.00 -4.11
C VAL A 336 29.50 10.53 -4.01
N LEU A 337 29.23 11.20 -5.13
CA LEU A 337 28.90 12.62 -5.14
C LEU A 337 27.55 12.84 -4.44
N LEU A 338 27.58 13.59 -3.34
CA LEU A 338 26.39 13.97 -2.58
C LEU A 338 26.05 15.44 -2.89
N GLU A 339 24.77 15.71 -3.13
CA GLU A 339 24.23 17.05 -3.34
C GLU A 339 23.32 17.43 -2.15
N GLU A 340 23.43 18.68 -1.67
CA GLU A 340 22.51 19.19 -0.64
C GLU A 340 21.15 19.47 -1.27
N THR A 341 20.08 18.97 -0.64
CA THR A 341 18.71 19.25 -1.07
C THR A 341 18.31 20.70 -0.79
N LEU A 342 17.23 21.14 -1.43
CA LEU A 342 16.53 22.34 -0.99
C LEU A 342 15.93 22.14 0.42
N PRO A 343 15.61 23.24 1.13
CA PRO A 343 14.79 23.17 2.34
C PRO A 343 13.45 22.46 2.07
N LEU A 344 12.90 21.75 3.06
CA LEU A 344 11.65 21.00 2.88
C LEU A 344 10.47 21.85 2.38
N ASN A 345 10.38 23.10 2.83
CA ASN A 345 9.35 24.06 2.42
C ASN A 345 9.49 24.55 0.96
N GLU A 346 10.60 24.23 0.29
CA GLU A 346 10.90 24.54 -1.11
C GLU A 346 11.09 23.29 -1.98
N GLU A 347 11.30 22.12 -1.36
CA GLU A 347 11.55 20.86 -2.07
C GLU A 347 10.29 20.29 -2.73
N ILE A 348 10.47 19.84 -3.97
CA ILE A 348 9.39 19.35 -4.84
C ILE A 348 9.49 17.84 -5.02
N ASP A 349 10.69 17.26 -5.02
CA ASP A 349 10.89 15.83 -5.25
C ASP A 349 10.38 15.02 -4.03
N PRO A 350 9.40 14.12 -4.22
CA PRO A 350 8.82 13.34 -3.11
C PRO A 350 9.83 12.44 -2.38
N GLU A 351 10.82 11.90 -3.07
CA GLU A 351 11.85 11.08 -2.43
C GLU A 351 12.78 11.93 -1.57
N HIS A 352 13.11 13.14 -2.05
CA HIS A 352 13.86 14.11 -1.24
C HIS A 352 13.06 14.54 0.00
N LYS A 353 11.76 14.88 -0.15
CA LYS A 353 10.88 15.20 0.99
C LYS A 353 10.89 14.09 2.04
N ARG A 354 10.72 12.83 1.61
CA ARG A 354 10.75 11.65 2.50
C ARG A 354 12.07 11.54 3.22
N LYS A 355 13.19 11.73 2.52
CA LYS A 355 14.52 11.66 3.11
C LYS A 355 14.77 12.79 4.11
N ILE A 356 14.44 14.04 3.76
CA ILE A 356 14.58 15.20 4.64
C ILE A 356 13.79 14.98 5.94
N ILE A 357 12.52 14.55 5.83
CA ILE A 357 11.68 14.27 7.00
C ILE A 357 12.28 13.15 7.85
N GLY A 358 12.70 12.04 7.24
CA GLY A 358 13.31 10.92 7.96
C GLY A 358 14.60 11.31 8.71
N ASP A 359 15.50 12.01 8.04
CA ASP A 359 16.78 12.43 8.63
C ASP A 359 16.58 13.48 9.72
N THR A 360 15.65 14.42 9.51
CA THR A 360 15.33 15.46 10.50
C THR A 360 14.69 14.86 11.74
N PHE A 361 13.80 13.88 11.57
CA PHE A 361 13.21 13.15 12.68
C PHE A 361 14.27 12.51 13.56
N VAL A 362 15.26 11.84 12.97
CA VAL A 362 16.38 11.24 13.73
C VAL A 362 17.19 12.34 14.45
N LYS A 363 17.51 13.45 13.80
CA LYS A 363 18.23 14.58 14.42
C LYS A 363 17.48 15.17 15.62
N VAL A 364 16.15 15.33 15.52
CA VAL A 364 15.31 15.82 16.62
C VAL A 364 15.35 14.84 17.80
N VAL A 365 15.25 13.53 17.55
CA VAL A 365 15.37 12.51 18.60
C VAL A 365 16.74 12.56 19.28
N GLN A 366 17.81 12.69 18.51
CA GLN A 366 19.18 12.77 19.04
C GLN A 366 19.39 13.97 19.96
N GLU A 367 18.89 15.13 19.56
CA GLU A 367 18.99 16.34 20.38
C GLU A 367 18.17 16.24 21.65
N PHE A 368 16.94 15.71 21.55
CA PHE A 368 16.10 15.47 22.72
C PHE A 368 16.79 14.54 23.73
N LEU A 369 17.42 13.45 23.28
CA LEU A 369 18.16 12.55 24.16
C LEU A 369 19.33 13.28 24.85
N ARG A 370 20.11 14.05 24.08
CA ARG A 370 21.24 14.82 24.60
C ARG A 370 20.81 15.87 25.63
N GLU A 371 19.72 16.59 25.39
CA GLU A 371 19.17 17.60 26.31
C GLU A 371 18.69 16.98 27.63
N ASN A 372 18.25 15.74 27.61
CA ASN A 372 17.81 15.00 28.78
C ASN A 372 18.91 14.14 29.41
N ASN A 373 20.19 14.35 29.04
CA ASN A 373 21.35 13.61 29.52
C ASN A 373 21.28 12.08 29.30
N PHE A 374 20.63 11.65 28.22
CA PHE A 374 20.63 10.26 27.78
C PHE A 374 21.53 10.10 26.56
N THR A 375 22.21 8.96 26.48
CA THR A 375 22.82 8.49 25.24
C THR A 375 22.06 7.29 24.69
N PHE A 376 22.27 6.96 23.42
CA PHE A 376 21.69 5.74 22.84
C PHE A 376 22.14 4.46 23.55
N ASP A 377 23.29 4.49 24.22
CA ASP A 377 23.80 3.34 24.98
C ASP A 377 23.07 3.17 26.31
N ASP A 378 22.46 4.23 26.86
CA ASP A 378 21.76 4.22 28.14
C ASP A 378 20.27 3.85 28.03
N ILE A 379 19.71 3.86 26.82
CA ILE A 379 18.26 3.70 26.60
C ILE A 379 17.90 2.39 25.91
N ILE A 380 16.69 1.90 26.17
CA ILE A 380 16.04 0.88 25.34
C ILE A 380 15.02 1.57 24.46
N LEU A 381 15.06 1.33 23.15
CA LEU A 381 14.07 1.84 22.21
C LEU A 381 12.97 0.80 22.00
N ALA A 382 11.72 1.19 22.24
CA ALA A 382 10.58 0.38 21.88
C ALA A 382 9.98 0.81 20.54
N GLN A 383 9.60 -0.16 19.73
CA GLN A 383 8.93 0.06 18.45
C GLN A 383 7.63 -0.74 18.35
N GLY A 384 6.64 -0.17 17.66
CA GLY A 384 5.38 -0.84 17.32
C GLY A 384 5.47 -1.70 16.05
N THR A 385 6.65 -2.22 15.70
CA THR A 385 6.85 -3.06 14.52
C THR A 385 5.95 -4.31 14.60
N LEU A 386 5.20 -4.59 13.53
CA LEU A 386 4.29 -5.72 13.48
C LEU A 386 4.93 -6.93 12.80
N ARG A 387 4.32 -8.11 12.99
CA ARG A 387 4.74 -9.36 12.34
C ARG A 387 4.89 -9.26 10.82
N PRO A 388 3.94 -8.65 10.07
CA PRO A 388 4.08 -8.51 8.62
C PRO A 388 5.30 -7.69 8.20
N ASP A 389 5.69 -6.69 8.99
CA ASP A 389 6.84 -5.82 8.71
C ASP A 389 8.16 -6.59 8.82
N LEU A 390 8.27 -7.50 9.80
CA LEU A 390 9.44 -8.36 9.97
C LEU A 390 9.54 -9.41 8.87
N ILE A 391 8.42 -10.01 8.47
CA ILE A 391 8.39 -10.97 7.37
C ILE A 391 8.82 -10.28 6.06
N GLU A 392 8.32 -9.08 5.77
CA GLU A 392 8.74 -8.31 4.59
C GLU A 392 10.22 -7.93 4.63
N SER A 393 10.73 -7.58 5.81
CA SER A 393 12.16 -7.31 6.01
C SER A 393 13.03 -8.56 5.84
N ALA A 394 12.55 -9.73 6.27
CA ALA A 394 13.23 -11.01 6.08
C ALA A 394 13.19 -11.48 4.62
N SER A 395 12.07 -11.26 3.93
CA SER A 395 11.95 -11.45 2.48
C SER A 395 12.90 -10.51 1.73
N HIS A 396 13.08 -9.26 2.16
CA HIS A 396 14.07 -8.34 1.60
C HIS A 396 15.51 -8.87 1.70
N LEU A 397 15.86 -9.51 2.83
CA LEU A 397 17.18 -10.15 3.00
C LEU A 397 17.33 -11.40 2.12
N ALA A 398 16.26 -12.19 1.94
CA ALA A 398 16.24 -13.32 1.02
C ALA A 398 16.28 -12.87 -0.47
N CYS A 399 15.72 -11.70 -0.78
CA CYS A 399 15.69 -11.07 -2.11
C CYS A 399 16.99 -10.37 -2.50
N GLN A 400 18.02 -10.33 -1.63
CA GLN A 400 19.40 -9.98 -2.05
C GLN A 400 19.98 -10.94 -3.10
N SER A 401 19.23 -12.00 -3.45
CA SER A 401 19.44 -12.88 -4.61
C SER A 401 19.04 -12.27 -5.97
N GLY A 402 18.61 -11.00 -6.04
CA GLY A 402 18.72 -10.18 -7.26
C GLY A 402 17.49 -10.08 -8.17
N TYR A 403 16.27 -10.27 -7.67
CA TYR A 403 15.06 -10.27 -8.52
C TYR A 403 13.95 -9.25 -8.16
N ALA A 404 14.13 -8.36 -7.17
CA ALA A 404 13.13 -7.31 -6.90
C ALA A 404 13.74 -6.07 -6.23
N ASP A 405 13.45 -4.88 -6.78
CA ASP A 405 13.76 -3.58 -6.16
C ASP A 405 12.83 -3.30 -4.97
N ALA A 406 13.35 -2.61 -3.95
CA ALA A 406 12.58 -2.32 -2.75
C ALA A 406 11.48 -1.28 -2.98
N ILE A 407 10.23 -1.74 -2.99
CA ILE A 407 9.04 -0.92 -3.29
C ILE A 407 8.72 0.08 -2.15
N LYS A 408 9.19 -0.15 -0.92
CA LYS A 408 9.04 0.79 0.22
C LYS A 408 10.24 0.73 1.17
N THR A 409 10.77 1.89 1.57
CA THR A 409 11.62 2.01 2.77
C THR A 409 10.72 2.02 4.01
N HIS A 410 10.88 1.05 4.91
CA HIS A 410 10.12 1.02 6.16
C HIS A 410 10.59 2.14 7.10
N HIS A 411 9.67 3.01 7.52
CA HIS A 411 9.96 4.13 8.44
C HIS A 411 10.51 3.67 9.81
N ASN A 412 10.23 2.43 10.21
CA ASN A 412 10.73 1.85 11.47
C ASN A 412 12.18 1.32 11.37
N ASP A 413 12.75 1.16 10.16
CA ASP A 413 14.07 0.57 9.96
C ASP A 413 15.10 1.61 9.50
N SER A 414 15.31 2.62 10.35
CA SER A 414 16.35 3.64 10.13
C SER A 414 17.75 3.09 10.42
N PRO A 415 18.83 3.70 9.86
CA PRO A 415 20.20 3.30 10.18
C PRO A 415 20.50 3.27 11.69
N MET A 416 19.93 4.23 12.43
CA MET A 416 19.99 4.29 13.89
C MET A 416 19.34 3.07 14.56
N VAL A 417 18.14 2.70 14.14
CA VAL A 417 17.42 1.54 14.68
C VAL A 417 18.18 0.25 14.40
N ARG A 418 18.75 0.10 13.20
CA ARG A 418 19.56 -1.07 12.83
C ARG A 418 20.77 -1.24 13.76
N GLU A 419 21.43 -0.15 14.13
CA GLU A 419 22.56 -0.19 15.06
C GLU A 419 22.13 -0.54 16.49
N LEU A 420 21.05 0.08 16.99
CA LEU A 420 20.47 -0.27 18.29
C LEU A 420 20.01 -1.74 18.32
N ARG A 421 19.44 -2.24 17.22
CA ARG A 421 19.02 -3.63 17.08
C ARG A 421 20.22 -4.58 17.12
N LYS A 422 21.33 -4.24 16.45
CA LYS A 422 22.61 -5.00 16.55
C LYS A 422 23.17 -5.05 17.97
N ARG A 423 22.97 -3.99 18.76
CA ARG A 423 23.40 -3.90 20.16
C ARG A 423 22.37 -4.49 21.15
N ASN A 424 21.30 -5.12 20.67
CA ASN A 424 20.22 -5.67 21.47
C ASN A 424 19.56 -4.63 22.40
N ARG A 425 19.35 -3.40 21.90
CA ARG A 425 18.72 -2.26 22.61
C ARG A 425 17.35 -1.88 22.05
N VAL A 426 16.79 -2.70 21.17
CA VAL A 426 15.46 -2.49 20.58
C VAL A 426 14.52 -3.59 21.07
N ILE A 427 13.34 -3.21 21.56
CA ILE A 427 12.25 -4.13 21.86
C ILE A 427 11.07 -3.87 20.93
N GLU A 428 10.51 -4.94 20.38
CA GLU A 428 9.37 -4.90 19.45
C GLU A 428 8.23 -5.76 20.03
N PRO A 429 7.45 -5.23 20.99
CA PRO A 429 6.44 -6.04 21.69
C PRO A 429 5.31 -6.55 20.80
N LEU A 430 5.04 -5.86 19.70
CA LEU A 430 3.95 -6.20 18.77
C LEU A 430 4.38 -7.13 17.63
N LYS A 431 5.64 -7.60 17.64
CA LYS A 431 6.23 -8.41 16.56
C LYS A 431 5.50 -9.72 16.28
N ASP A 432 4.77 -10.24 17.27
CA ASP A 432 4.06 -11.52 17.19
C ASP A 432 2.55 -11.35 16.94
N PHE A 433 2.09 -10.11 16.69
CA PHE A 433 0.68 -9.78 16.50
C PHE A 433 0.39 -9.25 15.10
N HIS A 434 -0.81 -9.56 14.61
CA HIS A 434 -1.40 -9.01 13.40
C HIS A 434 -2.16 -7.70 13.69
N LYS A 435 -2.49 -6.94 12.64
CA LYS A 435 -3.06 -5.59 12.78
C LYS A 435 -4.42 -5.57 13.49
N ASP A 436 -5.28 -6.54 13.20
CA ASP A 436 -6.58 -6.74 13.85
C ASP A 436 -6.44 -7.12 15.33
N GLU A 437 -5.49 -8.00 15.65
CA GLU A 437 -5.16 -8.36 17.03
C GLU A 437 -4.65 -7.15 17.82
N VAL A 438 -3.79 -6.33 17.22
CA VAL A 438 -3.29 -5.09 17.83
C VAL A 438 -4.43 -4.12 18.14
N ARG A 439 -5.45 -4.03 17.27
CA ARG A 439 -6.65 -3.23 17.54
C ARG A 439 -7.42 -3.76 18.75
N GLN A 440 -7.62 -5.08 18.84
CA GLN A 440 -8.30 -5.70 19.98
C GLN A 440 -7.53 -5.51 21.30
N ILE A 441 -6.20 -5.64 21.25
CA ILE A 441 -5.32 -5.35 22.39
C ILE A 441 -5.51 -3.89 22.82
N GLY A 442 -5.49 -2.96 21.87
CA GLY A 442 -5.67 -1.54 22.16
C GLY A 442 -6.97 -1.23 22.89
N LEU A 443 -8.09 -1.80 22.43
CA LEU A 443 -9.39 -1.66 23.11
C LEU A 443 -9.35 -2.25 24.53
N THR A 444 -8.74 -3.42 24.70
CA THR A 444 -8.59 -4.08 26.01
C THR A 444 -7.72 -3.27 26.97
N LEU A 445 -6.73 -2.56 26.45
CA LEU A 445 -5.85 -1.68 27.24
C LEU A 445 -6.49 -0.34 27.59
N GLY A 446 -7.67 -0.03 27.05
CA GLY A 446 -8.44 1.19 27.34
C GLY A 446 -8.22 2.33 26.35
N LEU A 447 -7.62 2.09 25.19
CA LEU A 447 -7.53 3.10 24.12
C LEU A 447 -8.91 3.36 23.51
N HIS A 448 -9.22 4.62 23.22
CA HIS A 448 -10.50 5.01 22.63
C HIS A 448 -10.71 4.39 21.25
N HIS A 449 -11.96 4.01 20.94
CA HIS A 449 -12.32 3.37 19.67
C HIS A 449 -11.85 4.18 18.45
N ASP A 450 -11.98 5.50 18.51
CA ASP A 450 -11.59 6.39 17.41
C ASP A 450 -10.09 6.39 17.11
N VAL A 451 -9.24 6.13 18.12
CA VAL A 451 -7.79 6.01 17.94
C VAL A 451 -7.45 4.67 17.30
N ILE A 452 -8.13 3.60 17.70
CA ILE A 452 -7.88 2.23 17.21
C ILE A 452 -8.32 2.02 15.77
N TYR A 453 -9.46 2.58 15.38
CA TYR A 453 -10.03 2.44 14.04
C TYR A 453 -9.72 3.63 13.14
N ARG A 454 -8.77 4.49 13.52
CA ARG A 454 -8.34 5.60 12.66
C ARG A 454 -7.74 5.09 11.37
N HIS A 455 -8.00 5.81 10.28
CA HIS A 455 -7.33 5.57 9.00
C HIS A 455 -5.82 5.68 9.16
N PRO A 456 -5.04 4.80 8.51
CA PRO A 456 -3.59 4.97 8.46
C PRO A 456 -3.22 6.36 7.93
N PHE A 457 -2.19 6.93 8.56
CA PHE A 457 -1.64 8.22 8.17
C PHE A 457 -0.13 8.06 7.96
N PRO A 458 0.42 8.51 6.83
CA PRO A 458 1.83 8.31 6.52
C PRO A 458 2.72 9.12 7.47
N GLY A 459 3.94 8.63 7.75
CA GLY A 459 4.92 9.34 8.59
C GLY A 459 5.22 10.78 8.12
N PRO A 460 5.47 11.01 6.81
CA PRO A 460 5.57 12.35 6.22
C PRO A 460 4.28 13.19 6.26
N GLY A 461 3.15 12.60 6.64
CA GLY A 461 1.87 13.27 6.78
C GLY A 461 1.40 13.98 5.51
N LEU A 462 0.92 15.21 5.67
CA LEU A 462 0.44 16.07 4.58
C LEU A 462 1.53 16.45 3.58
N ALA A 463 2.83 16.31 3.89
CA ALA A 463 3.92 16.65 2.97
C ALA A 463 3.88 15.84 1.65
N ILE A 464 3.28 14.64 1.69
CA ILE A 464 3.05 13.75 0.54
C ILE A 464 1.57 13.68 0.11
N ARG A 465 0.76 14.64 0.58
CA ARG A 465 -0.61 14.88 0.09
C ARG A 465 -0.74 16.26 -0.56
N ILE A 466 0.37 16.96 -0.71
CA ILE A 466 0.45 18.28 -1.34
C ILE A 466 1.43 18.15 -2.49
N LEU A 467 0.89 18.11 -3.71
CA LEU A 467 1.71 18.06 -4.92
C LEU A 467 2.37 19.42 -5.09
N CYS A 468 3.68 19.44 -4.88
CA CYS A 468 4.49 20.63 -5.07
C CYS A 468 4.92 20.71 -6.53
N ALA A 469 4.95 21.93 -7.07
CA ALA A 469 5.37 22.19 -8.44
C ALA A 469 5.80 23.65 -8.55
N ASP A 470 6.95 23.89 -9.18
CA ASP A 470 7.39 25.23 -9.59
C ASP A 470 6.96 25.51 -11.04
N GLU A 471 7.16 24.51 -11.90
CA GLU A 471 6.90 24.56 -13.34
C GLU A 471 5.98 23.40 -13.77
N PRO A 472 5.21 23.56 -14.87
CA PRO A 472 4.36 22.50 -15.40
C PRO A 472 5.22 21.31 -15.88
N TYR A 473 4.84 20.10 -15.49
CA TYR A 473 5.51 18.89 -15.95
C TYR A 473 5.04 18.52 -17.36
N MET A 474 5.81 18.95 -18.38
CA MET A 474 5.52 18.72 -19.80
C MET A 474 6.81 18.31 -20.56
N PRO A 475 7.37 17.11 -20.31
CA PRO A 475 8.58 16.67 -20.99
C PRO A 475 8.32 16.37 -22.48
N ASN A 476 8.98 17.13 -23.37
CA ASN A 476 9.09 16.91 -24.83
C ASN A 476 7.75 16.55 -25.53
N GLU A 477 7.81 15.79 -26.64
CA GLU A 477 6.64 15.33 -27.42
C GLU A 477 5.69 14.39 -26.64
N GLN A 478 6.12 13.83 -25.51
CA GLN A 478 5.35 12.83 -24.75
C GLN A 478 4.03 13.39 -24.23
N PHE A 479 4.01 14.65 -23.78
CA PHE A 479 2.78 15.29 -23.29
C PHE A 479 1.74 15.41 -24.41
N SER A 480 2.14 15.88 -25.59
CA SER A 480 1.26 16.04 -26.74
C SER A 480 0.78 14.70 -27.31
N GLN A 481 1.66 13.69 -27.36
CA GLN A 481 1.31 12.33 -27.77
C GLN A 481 0.30 11.70 -26.81
N THR A 482 0.56 11.78 -25.50
CA THR A 482 -0.33 11.26 -24.45
C THR A 482 -1.68 11.97 -24.47
N SER A 483 -1.69 13.29 -24.65
CA SER A 483 -2.92 14.09 -24.77
C SER A 483 -3.75 13.70 -25.98
N THR A 484 -3.10 13.49 -27.13
CA THR A 484 -3.78 13.06 -28.36
C THR A 484 -4.36 11.65 -28.21
N LEU A 485 -3.60 10.73 -27.61
CA LEU A 485 -4.06 9.37 -27.36
C LEU A 485 -5.24 9.34 -26.38
N LEU A 486 -5.16 10.08 -25.26
CA LEU A 486 -6.24 10.22 -24.29
C LEU A 486 -7.52 10.79 -24.93
N ARG A 487 -7.42 11.85 -25.74
CA ARG A 487 -8.56 12.41 -26.46
C ARG A 487 -9.16 11.41 -27.45
N THR A 488 -8.32 10.60 -28.10
CA THR A 488 -8.76 9.55 -29.03
C THR A 488 -9.54 8.46 -28.29
N ILE A 489 -9.08 8.04 -27.11
CA ILE A 489 -9.76 7.04 -26.29
C ILE A 489 -11.10 7.58 -25.78
N VAL A 490 -11.15 8.81 -25.28
CA VAL A 490 -12.39 9.38 -24.71
C VAL A 490 -13.42 9.73 -25.80
N ASN A 491 -12.98 9.99 -27.04
CA ASN A 491 -13.86 10.23 -28.19
C ASN A 491 -13.89 9.04 -29.17
N TYR A 492 -13.63 7.81 -28.69
CA TYR A 492 -13.39 6.66 -29.56
C TYR A 492 -14.53 6.39 -30.55
N SER A 493 -15.79 6.45 -30.10
CA SER A 493 -16.98 6.30 -30.96
C SER A 493 -16.93 7.22 -32.19
N LYS A 494 -16.74 8.53 -31.99
CA LYS A 494 -16.65 9.55 -33.05
C LYS A 494 -15.42 9.35 -33.95
N MET A 495 -14.32 8.85 -33.39
CA MET A 495 -13.07 8.67 -34.11
C MET A 495 -13.10 7.44 -35.02
N VAL A 496 -13.77 6.36 -34.60
CA VAL A 496 -14.00 5.16 -35.41
C VAL A 496 -14.79 5.50 -36.67
N ASP A 497 -15.86 6.30 -36.54
CA ASP A 497 -16.68 6.71 -37.68
C ASP A 497 -15.88 7.58 -38.68
N LYS A 498 -14.86 8.31 -38.20
CA LYS A 498 -13.98 9.17 -39.01
C LYS A 498 -12.67 8.51 -39.46
N GLN A 499 -12.46 7.21 -39.18
CA GLN A 499 -11.25 6.45 -39.53
C GLN A 499 -9.93 7.16 -39.15
N TYR A 500 -9.81 7.57 -37.89
CA TYR A 500 -8.66 8.34 -37.42
C TYR A 500 -7.33 7.54 -37.42
N ALA A 501 -6.21 8.22 -37.67
CA ALA A 501 -4.89 7.60 -37.90
C ALA A 501 -4.31 6.81 -36.71
N LEU A 502 -4.75 7.08 -35.48
CA LEU A 502 -4.26 6.40 -34.27
C LEU A 502 -5.07 5.15 -33.88
N LEU A 503 -6.18 4.85 -34.57
CA LEU A 503 -6.98 3.64 -34.31
C LEU A 503 -6.19 2.34 -34.44
N PRO A 504 -5.29 2.16 -35.44
CA PRO A 504 -4.49 0.93 -35.57
C PRO A 504 -3.56 0.68 -34.38
N THR A 505 -3.16 1.74 -33.66
CA THR A 505 -2.36 1.61 -32.43
C THR A 505 -3.22 1.07 -31.29
N LEU A 506 -4.46 1.54 -31.17
CA LEU A 506 -5.42 1.05 -30.17
C LEU A 506 -5.88 -0.39 -30.47
N ASP A 507 -5.98 -0.76 -31.75
CA ASP A 507 -6.32 -2.14 -32.17
C ASP A 507 -5.29 -3.18 -31.73
N LYS A 508 -4.03 -2.78 -31.55
CA LYS A 508 -2.97 -3.67 -31.02
C LYS A 508 -3.05 -3.87 -29.51
N ILE A 509 -3.71 -2.94 -28.80
CA ILE A 509 -3.75 -2.89 -27.33
C ILE A 509 -5.05 -3.51 -26.80
N PHE A 510 -6.19 -3.19 -27.44
CA PHE A 510 -7.51 -3.60 -26.98
C PHE A 510 -8.02 -4.83 -27.74
N THR A 511 -8.65 -5.72 -26.99
CA THR A 511 -9.41 -6.85 -27.56
C THR A 511 -10.69 -6.36 -28.26
N GLU A 512 -11.28 -7.17 -29.14
CA GLU A 512 -12.55 -6.81 -29.81
C GLU A 512 -13.67 -6.48 -28.81
N ASN A 513 -13.77 -7.25 -27.72
CA ASN A 513 -14.74 -6.98 -26.65
C ASN A 513 -14.50 -5.63 -25.97
N GLU A 514 -13.24 -5.28 -25.68
CA GLU A 514 -12.88 -3.99 -25.09
C GLU A 514 -13.16 -2.83 -26.05
N LYS A 515 -12.99 -3.03 -27.37
CA LYS A 515 -13.32 -2.02 -28.37
C LYS A 515 -14.83 -1.78 -28.48
N ILE A 516 -15.64 -2.83 -28.45
CA ILE A 516 -17.11 -2.72 -28.40
C ILE A 516 -17.54 -1.97 -27.13
N LEU A 517 -16.96 -2.34 -26.00
CA LEU A 517 -17.21 -1.68 -24.72
C LEU A 517 -16.81 -0.20 -24.78
N LEU A 518 -15.61 0.12 -25.26
CA LEU A 518 -15.13 1.50 -25.39
C LEU A 518 -16.01 2.33 -26.34
N LYS A 519 -16.49 1.75 -27.44
CA LYS A 519 -17.44 2.41 -28.35
C LYS A 519 -18.76 2.74 -27.65
N THR A 520 -19.23 1.85 -26.77
CA THR A 520 -20.45 2.05 -25.98
C THR A 520 -20.24 3.16 -24.94
N LEU A 521 -19.18 3.06 -24.13
CA LEU A 521 -18.84 4.01 -23.07
C LEU A 521 -18.61 5.44 -23.56
N THR A 522 -18.19 5.60 -24.82
CA THR A 522 -17.85 6.90 -25.42
C THR A 522 -18.91 7.39 -26.40
N SER A 523 -20.08 6.74 -26.47
CA SER A 523 -21.14 7.15 -27.38
C SER A 523 -21.65 8.55 -26.99
N PRO A 524 -21.65 9.53 -27.92
CA PRO A 524 -22.09 10.89 -27.62
C PRO A 524 -23.58 10.98 -27.27
N ASP A 525 -24.37 10.00 -27.70
CA ASP A 525 -25.79 9.92 -27.36
C ASP A 525 -26.00 9.57 -25.87
N GLN A 526 -24.98 9.00 -25.23
CA GLN A 526 -25.03 8.55 -23.85
C GLN A 526 -24.27 9.49 -22.91
N HIS A 527 -23.08 9.95 -23.31
CA HIS A 527 -22.20 10.77 -22.48
C HIS A 527 -21.41 11.82 -23.28
N ASP A 528 -21.30 13.04 -22.75
CA ASP A 528 -20.51 14.13 -23.33
C ASP A 528 -19.18 14.35 -22.59
N TYR A 529 -18.33 13.32 -22.55
CA TYR A 529 -17.04 13.39 -21.87
C TYR A 529 -16.06 14.34 -22.56
N THR A 530 -15.25 15.03 -21.75
CA THR A 530 -14.00 15.69 -22.16
C THR A 530 -12.87 15.22 -21.27
N SER A 531 -11.64 15.29 -21.77
CA SER A 531 -10.46 14.86 -21.05
C SER A 531 -9.26 15.77 -21.26
N VAL A 532 -8.43 15.86 -20.24
CA VAL A 532 -7.19 16.65 -20.24
C VAL A 532 -6.10 15.90 -19.48
N VAL A 533 -4.87 15.95 -19.99
CA VAL A 533 -3.68 15.51 -19.26
C VAL A 533 -3.25 16.63 -18.32
N LEU A 534 -3.07 16.32 -17.04
CA LEU A 534 -2.64 17.29 -16.05
C LEU A 534 -1.10 17.43 -16.10
N PRO A 535 -0.55 18.65 -16.14
CA PRO A 535 0.90 18.89 -16.19
C PRO A 535 1.55 18.72 -14.80
N ILE A 536 1.27 17.60 -14.14
CA ILE A 536 1.78 17.23 -12.82
C ILE A 536 2.24 15.78 -12.81
N ARG A 537 3.12 15.44 -11.86
CA ARG A 537 3.56 14.07 -11.63
C ARG A 537 2.74 13.44 -10.52
N SER A 538 2.32 12.21 -10.73
CA SER A 538 1.75 11.34 -9.70
C SER A 538 2.55 10.05 -9.63
N VAL A 539 2.76 9.56 -8.41
CA VAL A 539 3.29 8.21 -8.21
C VAL A 539 2.33 7.13 -8.73
N GLY A 540 2.89 6.06 -9.28
CA GLY A 540 2.26 4.80 -9.62
C GLY A 540 3.20 3.61 -9.35
N VAL A 541 2.67 2.39 -9.51
CA VAL A 541 3.42 1.13 -9.51
C VAL A 541 3.02 0.36 -10.76
N GLN A 542 3.98 0.13 -11.65
CA GLN A 542 3.80 -0.63 -12.87
C GLN A 542 4.84 -1.75 -12.90
N GLY A 543 4.39 -3.00 -12.90
CA GLY A 543 5.25 -4.15 -12.63
C GLY A 543 5.84 -4.07 -11.22
N ASP A 544 7.16 -4.29 -11.10
CA ASP A 544 7.87 -4.31 -9.82
C ASP A 544 8.49 -2.94 -9.44
N ALA A 545 8.27 -1.91 -10.25
CA ALA A 545 8.89 -0.60 -10.09
C ALA A 545 7.90 0.52 -9.77
N ARG A 546 8.35 1.47 -8.95
CA ARG A 546 7.67 2.74 -8.70
C ARG A 546 7.91 3.69 -9.88
N THR A 547 6.84 4.32 -10.37
CA THR A 547 6.91 5.27 -11.49
C THR A 547 6.35 6.63 -11.07
N TYR A 548 6.85 7.71 -11.67
CA TYR A 548 6.27 9.05 -11.55
C TYR A 548 5.89 9.53 -12.95
N SER A 549 4.59 9.65 -13.21
CA SER A 549 4.07 9.96 -14.55
C SER A 549 2.80 10.80 -14.47
N PHE A 550 2.16 11.07 -15.61
CA PHE A 550 1.03 11.99 -15.68
C PHE A 550 -0.20 11.49 -14.93
N ALA A 551 -1.07 12.43 -14.58
CA ALA A 551 -2.47 12.15 -14.25
C ALA A 551 -3.36 12.69 -15.37
N ALA A 552 -4.47 12.01 -15.64
CA ALA A 552 -5.50 12.45 -16.58
C ALA A 552 -6.79 12.77 -15.86
N ALA A 553 -7.49 13.80 -16.31
CA ALA A 553 -8.78 14.20 -15.77
C ALA A 553 -9.87 14.05 -16.83
N ILE A 554 -11.05 13.60 -16.39
CA ILE A 554 -12.26 13.45 -17.19
C ILE A 554 -13.36 14.31 -16.57
N SER A 555 -14.21 14.93 -17.39
CA SER A 555 -15.44 15.59 -16.90
C SER A 555 -16.58 15.41 -17.89
N SER A 556 -17.82 15.55 -17.43
CA SER A 556 -19.03 15.56 -18.28
C SER A 556 -20.04 16.58 -17.77
N ASN A 557 -21.13 16.78 -18.52
CA ASN A 557 -22.28 17.58 -18.10
C ASN A 557 -23.35 16.73 -17.40
N ASP A 558 -23.06 15.47 -17.11
CA ASP A 558 -24.02 14.55 -16.52
C ASP A 558 -24.26 14.94 -15.06
N GLU A 559 -25.51 15.14 -14.65
CA GLU A 559 -25.84 15.46 -13.25
C GLU A 559 -25.42 14.34 -12.30
N LYS A 560 -25.54 13.08 -12.76
CA LYS A 560 -25.09 11.89 -12.05
C LYS A 560 -24.32 11.00 -13.03
N PRO A 561 -22.98 11.09 -13.06
CA PRO A 561 -22.20 10.26 -13.96
C PRO A 561 -22.35 8.78 -13.59
N ASN A 562 -22.30 7.90 -14.60
CA ASN A 562 -22.26 6.46 -14.35
C ASN A 562 -20.86 6.07 -13.86
N TRP A 563 -20.71 5.94 -12.54
CA TRP A 563 -19.43 5.67 -11.90
C TRP A 563 -18.82 4.33 -12.33
N ASN A 564 -19.63 3.29 -12.49
CA ASN A 564 -19.15 1.98 -12.93
C ASN A 564 -18.54 2.04 -14.34
N GLU A 565 -19.16 2.79 -15.24
CA GLU A 565 -18.63 3.07 -16.58
C GLU A 565 -17.34 3.90 -16.52
N LEU A 566 -17.28 4.93 -15.66
CA LEU A 566 -16.08 5.73 -15.46
C LEU A 566 -14.89 4.92 -14.93
N PHE A 567 -15.10 3.98 -14.00
CA PHE A 567 -14.05 3.09 -13.51
C PHE A 567 -13.52 2.17 -14.60
N ILE A 568 -14.41 1.64 -15.45
CA ILE A 568 -14.01 0.83 -16.61
C ILE A 568 -13.18 1.67 -17.59
N LEU A 569 -13.65 2.89 -17.91
CA LEU A 569 -12.96 3.82 -18.80
C LEU A 569 -11.57 4.18 -18.25
N ALA A 570 -11.46 4.48 -16.95
CA ALA A 570 -10.20 4.76 -16.27
C ALA A 570 -9.20 3.59 -16.43
N ARG A 571 -9.67 2.34 -16.24
CA ARG A 571 -8.85 1.14 -16.43
C ARG A 571 -8.35 1.01 -17.87
N LEU A 572 -9.22 1.24 -18.86
CA LEU A 572 -8.86 1.19 -20.28
C LEU A 572 -7.85 2.27 -20.65
N ILE A 573 -8.01 3.49 -20.15
CA ILE A 573 -7.05 4.59 -20.34
C ILE A 573 -5.69 4.20 -19.79
N THR A 574 -5.60 3.70 -18.55
CA THR A 574 -4.31 3.32 -17.97
C THR A 574 -3.67 2.09 -18.63
N LYS A 575 -4.48 1.22 -19.26
CA LYS A 575 -3.99 0.08 -20.05
C LYS A 575 -3.33 0.54 -21.36
N ALA A 576 -3.90 1.54 -22.02
CA ALA A 576 -3.39 2.04 -23.30
C ALA A 576 -2.31 3.12 -23.15
N CYS A 577 -2.38 3.93 -22.09
CA CYS A 577 -1.47 5.03 -21.84
C CYS A 577 -0.60 4.72 -20.61
N HIS A 578 0.51 4.01 -20.79
CA HIS A 578 1.44 3.68 -19.69
C HIS A 578 2.05 4.92 -19.02
N HIS A 579 2.08 6.07 -19.70
CA HIS A 579 2.50 7.36 -19.13
C HIS A 579 1.41 8.04 -18.27
N ILE A 580 0.24 7.42 -18.09
CA ILE A 580 -0.81 7.90 -17.19
C ILE A 580 -0.88 6.95 -16.00
N ASN A 581 -0.46 7.44 -14.83
CA ASN A 581 -0.52 6.68 -13.58
C ASN A 581 -1.90 6.75 -12.93
N ARG A 582 -2.65 7.83 -13.17
CA ARG A 582 -3.95 8.07 -12.54
C ARG A 582 -4.96 8.68 -13.50
N VAL A 583 -6.22 8.32 -13.32
CA VAL A 583 -7.38 8.94 -13.95
C VAL A 583 -8.31 9.45 -12.86
N VAL A 584 -8.69 10.72 -12.95
CA VAL A 584 -9.59 11.38 -12.00
C VAL A 584 -10.83 11.92 -12.71
N TYR A 585 -11.95 11.96 -12.02
CA TYR A 585 -13.16 12.63 -12.49
C TYR A 585 -13.29 14.02 -11.83
N ILE A 586 -13.53 15.06 -12.61
CA ILE A 586 -13.73 16.42 -12.12
C ILE A 586 -15.21 16.60 -11.78
N LEU A 587 -15.50 16.95 -10.52
CA LEU A 587 -16.87 17.14 -10.06
C LEU A 587 -17.42 18.52 -10.45
N GLY A 588 -18.71 18.53 -10.79
CA GLY A 588 -19.44 19.70 -11.28
C GLY A 588 -19.54 19.74 -12.81
N LYS A 589 -19.77 20.93 -13.37
CA LYS A 589 -19.94 21.10 -14.81
C LYS A 589 -18.69 20.71 -15.60
N LYS A 590 -18.90 20.23 -16.83
CA LYS A 590 -17.86 19.92 -17.81
C LYS A 590 -16.86 21.06 -17.95
N ILE A 591 -15.57 20.74 -17.93
CA ILE A 591 -14.53 21.74 -18.16
C ILE A 591 -14.50 22.16 -19.63
N LEU A 592 -14.14 23.42 -19.88
CA LEU A 592 -13.92 23.95 -21.22
C LEU A 592 -12.42 23.97 -21.59
N ASP A 593 -11.54 23.69 -20.63
CA ASP A 593 -10.10 23.64 -20.83
C ASP A 593 -9.75 22.51 -21.81
N ALA A 594 -9.26 22.87 -23.01
CA ALA A 594 -8.73 21.89 -23.95
C ALA A 594 -7.36 21.35 -23.49
N GLU A 595 -6.53 22.23 -22.92
CA GLU A 595 -5.20 21.92 -22.38
C GLU A 595 -4.89 22.80 -21.18
N ILE A 596 -4.17 22.23 -20.21
CA ILE A 596 -3.67 22.96 -19.04
C ILE A 596 -2.15 23.03 -19.17
N THR A 597 -1.64 24.23 -19.43
CA THR A 597 -0.21 24.48 -19.71
C THR A 597 0.51 25.20 -18.58
N GLN A 598 -0.20 25.52 -17.50
CA GLN A 598 0.36 26.22 -16.34
C GLN A 598 -0.08 25.52 -15.05
N VAL A 599 0.76 25.62 -14.03
CA VAL A 599 0.49 25.14 -12.68
C VAL A 599 0.54 26.31 -11.71
N THR A 600 -0.18 26.21 -10.60
CA THR A 600 -0.04 27.14 -9.47
C THR A 600 1.24 26.79 -8.72
N ARG A 601 2.21 27.71 -8.68
CA ARG A 601 3.45 27.51 -7.91
C ARG A 601 3.11 27.10 -6.47
N THR A 602 3.54 25.91 -6.08
CA THR A 602 3.14 25.29 -4.81
C THR A 602 4.33 24.62 -4.17
N SER A 603 4.61 24.99 -2.92
CA SER A 603 5.62 24.37 -2.06
C SER A 603 5.02 24.18 -0.66
N LEU A 604 5.75 23.51 0.23
CA LEU A 604 5.27 23.16 1.58
C LEU A 604 5.36 24.35 2.56
N THR A 605 4.77 25.50 2.19
CA THR A 605 4.61 26.65 3.09
C THR A 605 3.46 26.44 4.05
N GLN A 606 3.48 27.16 5.17
CA GLN A 606 2.45 27.04 6.21
C GLN A 606 1.03 27.25 5.66
N ASP A 607 0.82 28.29 4.85
CA ASP A 607 -0.49 28.60 4.27
C ASP A 607 -1.04 27.46 3.38
N ILE A 608 -0.17 26.79 2.62
CA ILE A 608 -0.54 25.67 1.75
C ILE A 608 -0.84 24.43 2.59
N VAL A 609 -0.02 24.16 3.61
CA VAL A 609 -0.25 23.06 4.54
C VAL A 609 -1.56 23.26 5.30
N ASP A 610 -1.85 24.47 5.78
CA ASP A 610 -3.08 24.82 6.48
C ASP A 610 -4.31 24.68 5.56
N LYS A 611 -4.19 25.08 4.29
CA LYS A 611 -5.24 24.87 3.27
C LYS A 611 -5.51 23.38 3.06
N ALA A 612 -4.47 22.57 2.88
CA ALA A 612 -4.61 21.12 2.72
C ALA A 612 -5.20 20.47 3.98
N ARG A 613 -4.77 20.92 5.16
CA ARG A 613 -5.27 20.45 6.45
C ARG A 613 -6.76 20.77 6.64
N ALA A 614 -7.21 21.96 6.25
CA ALA A 614 -8.62 22.33 6.28
C ALA A 614 -9.47 21.50 5.30
N CYS A 615 -8.95 21.21 4.11
CA CYS A 615 -9.62 20.31 3.15
C CYS A 615 -9.77 18.90 3.71
N ASP A 616 -8.70 18.33 4.29
CA ASP A 616 -8.71 17.00 4.92
C ASP A 616 -9.69 16.98 6.09
N ASP A 617 -9.65 17.97 6.99
CA ASP A 617 -10.55 18.04 8.15
C ASP A 617 -12.03 18.05 7.76
N HIS A 618 -12.44 18.92 6.83
CA HIS A 618 -13.83 18.97 6.37
C HIS A 618 -14.30 17.64 5.76
N ALA A 619 -13.46 17.00 4.92
CA ALA A 619 -13.78 15.69 4.35
C ALA A 619 -13.89 14.60 5.44
N MET A 620 -13.00 14.59 6.42
CA MET A 620 -13.01 13.61 7.52
C MET A 620 -14.22 13.79 8.45
N VAL A 621 -14.59 15.03 8.76
CA VAL A 621 -15.78 15.36 9.57
C VAL A 621 -17.05 14.85 8.89
N ILE A 622 -17.18 15.07 7.58
CA ILE A 622 -18.34 14.58 6.81
C ILE A 622 -18.34 13.06 6.74
N LEU A 623 -17.18 12.43 6.52
CA LEU A 623 -17.07 10.97 6.49
C LEU A 623 -17.52 10.34 7.83
N LYS A 624 -17.17 10.96 8.95
CA LYS A 624 -17.65 10.56 10.29
C LYS A 624 -19.14 10.80 10.47
N ARG A 625 -19.66 11.96 10.05
CA ARG A 625 -21.09 12.31 10.12
C ARG A 625 -21.99 11.28 9.44
N TYR A 626 -21.55 10.76 8.28
CA TYR A 626 -22.28 9.74 7.52
C TYR A 626 -21.97 8.29 7.96
N ASN A 627 -21.24 8.09 9.05
CA ASN A 627 -20.78 6.77 9.53
C ASN A 627 -20.02 5.95 8.47
N ALA A 628 -19.42 6.61 7.47
CA ALA A 628 -18.69 5.97 6.39
C ALA A 628 -17.18 5.86 6.67
N TYR A 629 -16.73 6.33 7.84
CA TYR A 629 -15.30 6.33 8.19
C TYR A 629 -14.74 4.90 8.25
N SER A 630 -15.44 3.96 8.87
CA SER A 630 -15.03 2.55 8.93
C SER A 630 -15.27 1.76 7.63
N ALA A 631 -16.09 2.30 6.72
CA ALA A 631 -16.37 1.66 5.43
C ALA A 631 -15.19 1.75 4.47
N LEU A 632 -14.31 2.73 4.64
CA LEU A 632 -13.09 2.91 3.86
C LEU A 632 -11.86 2.43 4.63
N SER A 633 -10.90 1.81 3.94
CA SER A 633 -9.61 1.48 4.54
C SER A 633 -8.77 2.74 4.77
N GLN A 634 -8.84 3.69 3.83
CA GLN A 634 -8.18 4.98 3.92
C GLN A 634 -8.82 5.97 2.92
N MET A 635 -8.79 7.27 3.23
CA MET A 635 -9.18 8.32 2.27
C MET A 635 -8.16 9.47 2.22
N PRO A 636 -7.09 9.42 1.42
CA PRO A 636 -6.25 10.59 1.21
C PRO A 636 -7.02 11.76 0.56
N VAL A 637 -6.90 12.94 1.15
CA VAL A 637 -7.33 14.21 0.54
C VAL A 637 -6.09 14.93 0.07
N VAL A 638 -5.98 15.14 -1.24
CA VAL A 638 -4.75 15.59 -1.89
C VAL A 638 -4.96 16.97 -2.51
N LEU A 639 -4.08 17.91 -2.20
CA LEU A 639 -4.08 19.24 -2.81
C LEU A 639 -3.16 19.23 -4.04
N ILE A 640 -3.71 19.59 -5.21
CA ILE A 640 -2.98 19.64 -6.48
C ILE A 640 -2.84 21.07 -7.01
N PRO A 641 -1.72 21.41 -7.66
CA PRO A 641 -1.41 22.77 -8.13
C PRO A 641 -2.09 23.11 -9.47
N ILE A 642 -3.36 22.74 -9.63
CA ILE A 642 -4.12 22.93 -10.88
C ILE A 642 -5.31 23.85 -10.64
N GLN A 643 -5.43 24.87 -11.48
CA GLN A 643 -6.61 25.71 -11.62
C GLN A 643 -7.33 25.41 -12.94
N PHE A 644 -8.60 25.05 -12.85
CA PHE A 644 -9.51 24.84 -13.98
C PHE A 644 -10.37 26.10 -14.24
N ASP A 645 -11.07 26.11 -15.37
CA ASP A 645 -12.06 27.13 -15.77
C ASP A 645 -11.50 28.56 -15.84
N ARG A 646 -10.26 28.70 -16.32
CA ARG A 646 -9.67 30.03 -16.48
C ARG A 646 -10.37 30.75 -17.62
N GLN A 647 -10.87 31.96 -17.35
CA GLN A 647 -11.49 32.80 -18.37
C GLN A 647 -10.47 33.12 -19.47
N ILE A 648 -10.80 32.74 -20.71
CA ILE A 648 -10.01 33.05 -21.89
C ILE A 648 -10.66 34.26 -22.56
N TYR A 649 -10.03 35.44 -22.49
CA TYR A 649 -10.47 36.60 -23.27
C TYR A 649 -9.79 36.60 -24.64
N LEU A 650 -10.57 36.96 -25.66
CA LEU A 650 -10.07 37.28 -26.98
C LEU A 650 -9.17 38.51 -26.89
N ASN A 651 -7.96 38.44 -27.43
CA ASN A 651 -7.24 39.65 -27.81
C ASN A 651 -8.02 40.26 -28.96
N ASP A 652 -8.65 41.42 -28.78
CA ASP A 652 -8.76 42.42 -29.84
C ASP A 652 -8.99 43.81 -29.21
N HIS A 653 -8.16 44.77 -29.64
CA HIS A 653 -8.28 46.20 -29.38
C HIS A 653 -9.41 46.83 -30.21
N GLU A 654 -10.52 46.13 -30.43
CA GLU A 654 -11.69 46.72 -31.10
C GLU A 654 -12.87 46.78 -30.11
N GLU A 655 -13.32 48.00 -29.85
CA GLU A 655 -14.57 48.28 -29.13
C GLU A 655 -15.73 47.52 -29.77
N ILE A 656 -16.20 46.48 -29.11
CA ILE A 656 -17.43 45.78 -29.51
C ILE A 656 -18.61 46.66 -29.09
N ASN A 657 -19.21 47.34 -30.08
CA ASN A 657 -20.49 48.00 -29.92
C ASN A 657 -21.57 46.96 -29.53
N LYS A 658 -22.30 47.27 -28.47
CA LYS A 658 -23.26 46.41 -27.74
C LYS A 658 -24.57 46.06 -28.49
N THR A 659 -24.58 45.88 -29.80
CA THR A 659 -25.86 45.73 -30.56
C THR A 659 -26.00 44.49 -31.43
N ASP A 660 -25.06 43.55 -31.46
CA ASP A 660 -25.22 42.32 -32.25
C ASP A 660 -25.51 41.09 -31.37
N GLU A 661 -26.74 40.59 -31.44
CA GLU A 661 -27.25 39.40 -30.75
C GLU A 661 -26.76 38.05 -31.33
N ASN A 662 -25.80 38.05 -32.27
CA ASN A 662 -25.30 36.85 -32.95
C ASN A 662 -23.81 36.56 -32.64
N ILE A 663 -23.46 36.39 -31.36
CA ILE A 663 -22.08 36.07 -30.93
C ILE A 663 -21.77 34.55 -31.00
N ASN A 664 -22.78 33.68 -31.16
CA ASN A 664 -22.61 32.23 -30.93
C ASN A 664 -21.96 31.40 -32.07
N GLU A 665 -21.53 31.98 -33.20
CA GLU A 665 -21.03 31.21 -34.35
C GLU A 665 -19.71 31.68 -34.96
N ARG A 666 -18.78 32.28 -34.19
CA ARG A 666 -17.39 32.47 -34.67
C ARG A 666 -16.46 31.39 -34.11
N ILE A 667 -16.06 30.45 -34.98
CA ILE A 667 -14.97 29.50 -34.71
C ILE A 667 -13.67 30.29 -34.59
N ILE A 668 -13.19 30.46 -33.37
CA ILE A 668 -11.91 31.12 -33.08
C ILE A 668 -10.80 30.05 -33.09
N PRO A 669 -9.73 30.21 -33.89
CA PRO A 669 -8.60 29.29 -33.86
C PRO A 669 -7.94 29.28 -32.46
N LEU A 670 -7.72 28.08 -31.90
CA LEU A 670 -7.05 27.87 -30.59
C LEU A 670 -5.71 28.61 -30.46
N THR A 671 -5.04 28.90 -31.58
CA THR A 671 -3.76 29.63 -31.64
C THR A 671 -3.83 31.10 -31.18
N ARG A 672 -5.03 31.68 -31.03
CA ARG A 672 -5.22 33.08 -30.59
C ARG A 672 -5.56 33.25 -29.11
N LEU A 673 -5.69 32.16 -28.36
CA LEU A 673 -6.11 32.17 -26.97
C LEU A 673 -4.88 32.00 -26.05
N ARG A 674 -4.57 33.01 -25.21
CA ARG A 674 -3.62 32.85 -24.10
C ARG A 674 -4.35 33.06 -22.77
N PRO A 675 -4.15 32.21 -21.75
CA PRO A 675 -4.57 32.51 -20.38
C PRO A 675 -3.84 33.78 -19.91
N ILE A 676 -4.58 34.85 -19.59
CA ILE A 676 -4.00 36.12 -19.11
C ILE A 676 -3.69 36.05 -17.61
N ALA A 677 -4.47 35.28 -16.84
CA ALA A 677 -4.31 35.18 -15.40
C ALA A 677 -3.31 34.08 -15.01
N SER A 678 -2.26 34.46 -14.27
CA SER A 678 -1.39 33.54 -13.55
C SER A 678 -2.23 32.55 -12.73
N SER A 679 -1.85 31.27 -12.72
CA SER A 679 -2.53 30.27 -11.91
C SER A 679 -2.32 30.55 -10.43
N PHE A 680 -3.41 30.71 -9.65
CA PHE A 680 -3.36 31.05 -8.22
C PHE A 680 -4.24 30.16 -7.33
N GLN A 681 -5.14 29.37 -7.93
CA GLN A 681 -6.00 28.43 -7.19
C GLN A 681 -5.43 27.01 -7.22
N HIS A 682 -5.90 26.19 -6.28
CA HIS A 682 -5.57 24.77 -6.16
C HIS A 682 -6.81 23.94 -6.42
N SER A 683 -6.65 22.66 -6.72
CA SER A 683 -7.76 21.71 -6.76
C SER A 683 -7.55 20.61 -5.74
N VAL A 684 -8.63 19.98 -5.29
CA VAL A 684 -8.58 18.92 -4.27
C VAL A 684 -9.00 17.61 -4.89
N VAL A 685 -8.21 16.56 -4.70
CA VAL A 685 -8.53 15.19 -5.10
C VAL A 685 -8.97 14.41 -3.86
N LEU A 686 -10.18 13.87 -3.91
CA LEU A 686 -10.69 12.89 -2.97
C LEU A 686 -10.26 11.50 -3.43
N ARG A 687 -9.36 10.87 -2.68
CA ARG A 687 -8.91 9.52 -2.97
C ARG A 687 -9.55 8.56 -1.96
N THR A 688 -10.68 7.94 -2.30
CA THR A 688 -11.20 6.83 -1.51
C THR A 688 -10.43 5.54 -1.81
N PHE A 689 -10.15 4.72 -0.79
CA PHE A 689 -9.39 3.48 -0.99
C PHE A 689 -9.92 2.33 -0.12
N LEU A 690 -10.22 1.23 -0.79
CA LEU A 690 -10.65 -0.05 -0.21
C LEU A 690 -9.56 -1.09 -0.47
N THR A 691 -9.06 -1.69 0.61
CA THR A 691 -8.02 -2.70 0.56
C THR A 691 -8.04 -3.59 1.81
N LYS A 692 -7.60 -4.84 1.65
CA LYS A 692 -7.36 -5.78 2.75
C LYS A 692 -5.90 -5.77 3.22
N ASP A 693 -4.94 -5.46 2.34
CA ASP A 693 -3.50 -5.66 2.54
C ASP A 693 -2.61 -4.46 2.16
N PHE A 694 -3.20 -3.38 1.61
CA PHE A 694 -2.51 -2.23 1.02
C PHE A 694 -1.53 -2.56 -0.13
N MET A 695 -1.52 -3.79 -0.64
CA MET A 695 -0.76 -4.22 -1.82
C MET A 695 -1.59 -4.02 -3.08
N THR A 696 -2.87 -4.38 -3.03
CA THR A 696 -3.86 -4.07 -4.06
C THR A 696 -5.00 -3.27 -3.47
N GLY A 697 -5.76 -2.56 -4.30
CA GLY A 697 -6.96 -1.91 -3.81
C GLY A 697 -7.71 -1.15 -4.87
N ARG A 698 -8.96 -0.84 -4.56
CA ARG A 698 -9.88 -0.14 -5.46
C ARG A 698 -10.42 1.13 -4.81
N PRO A 699 -10.77 2.16 -5.59
CA PRO A 699 -11.59 3.25 -5.11
C PRO A 699 -12.97 2.77 -4.64
N ALA A 700 -13.58 3.52 -3.74
CA ALA A 700 -14.99 3.34 -3.41
C ALA A 700 -15.85 3.85 -4.57
N VAL A 701 -16.98 3.19 -4.81
CA VAL A 701 -17.89 3.53 -5.91
C VAL A 701 -18.98 4.45 -5.35
N PRO A 702 -19.07 5.71 -5.82
CA PRO A 702 -20.17 6.58 -5.41
C PRO A 702 -21.53 5.98 -5.79
N GLY A 703 -22.46 5.98 -4.85
CA GLY A 703 -23.76 5.32 -4.96
C GLY A 703 -23.82 3.88 -4.45
N GLU A 704 -22.68 3.24 -4.20
CA GLU A 704 -22.61 1.92 -3.57
C GLU A 704 -22.01 2.04 -2.16
N THR A 705 -20.67 1.96 -2.05
CA THR A 705 -19.95 2.03 -0.78
C THR A 705 -19.69 3.46 -0.31
N PHE A 706 -20.10 4.46 -1.10
CA PHE A 706 -19.90 5.88 -0.81
C PHE A 706 -21.14 6.67 -1.25
N PRO A 707 -22.06 7.05 -0.34
CA PRO A 707 -23.30 7.75 -0.73
C PRO A 707 -23.09 9.03 -1.55
N PHE A 708 -23.95 9.27 -2.55
CA PHE A 708 -23.88 10.47 -3.39
C PHE A 708 -24.02 11.77 -2.59
N GLU A 709 -24.98 11.80 -1.66
CA GLU A 709 -25.23 12.97 -0.80
C GLU A 709 -24.00 13.33 0.04
N MET A 710 -23.25 12.32 0.49
CA MET A 710 -22.01 12.53 1.23
C MET A 710 -20.92 13.12 0.33
N LEU A 711 -20.79 12.66 -0.92
CA LEU A 711 -19.86 13.24 -1.89
C LEU A 711 -20.20 14.70 -2.19
N ASP A 712 -21.49 15.01 -2.36
CA ASP A 712 -21.98 16.36 -2.62
C ASP A 712 -21.74 17.29 -1.43
N ASP A 713 -22.04 16.84 -0.19
CA ASP A 713 -21.77 17.60 1.04
C ASP A 713 -20.27 17.88 1.18
N MET A 714 -19.40 16.89 0.92
CA MET A 714 -17.95 17.10 0.91
C MET A 714 -17.53 18.17 -0.10
N CYS A 715 -18.05 18.11 -1.32
CA CYS A 715 -17.71 19.07 -2.36
C CYS A 715 -18.16 20.49 -2.01
N GLN A 716 -19.40 20.64 -1.56
CA GLN A 716 -19.97 21.95 -1.20
C GLN A 716 -19.26 22.54 0.02
N THR A 717 -19.02 21.73 1.05
CA THR A 717 -18.35 22.18 2.28
C THR A 717 -16.92 22.62 2.01
N ILE A 718 -16.12 21.84 1.26
CA ILE A 718 -14.73 22.22 0.94
C ILE A 718 -14.71 23.50 0.08
N LYS A 719 -15.53 23.57 -0.97
CA LYS A 719 -15.54 24.75 -1.86
C LYS A 719 -16.01 26.02 -1.16
N SER A 720 -16.95 25.93 -0.22
CA SER A 720 -17.53 27.10 0.45
C SER A 720 -16.65 27.61 1.59
N ASN A 721 -15.96 26.71 2.30
CA ASN A 721 -15.22 27.06 3.51
C ASN A 721 -13.70 27.21 3.31
N VAL A 722 -13.13 26.62 2.24
CA VAL A 722 -11.69 26.71 1.98
C VAL A 722 -11.42 27.65 0.80
N PRO A 723 -10.81 28.83 1.03
CA PRO A 723 -10.55 29.79 -0.03
C PRO A 723 -9.47 29.29 -1.02
N GLY A 724 -9.65 29.65 -2.29
CA GLY A 724 -8.69 29.33 -3.34
C GLY A 724 -8.76 27.90 -3.87
N ILE A 725 -9.86 27.19 -3.66
CA ILE A 725 -10.14 25.89 -4.29
C ILE A 725 -10.91 26.10 -5.61
N SER A 726 -10.33 25.66 -6.73
CA SER A 726 -10.92 25.71 -8.08
C SER A 726 -11.91 24.56 -8.27
N ARG A 727 -11.43 23.31 -8.25
CA ARG A 727 -12.27 22.10 -8.45
C ARG A 727 -12.00 21.05 -7.39
N ILE A 728 -13.02 20.20 -7.20
CA ILE A 728 -12.90 18.94 -6.45
C ILE A 728 -12.91 17.82 -7.48
N LEU A 729 -12.04 16.84 -7.30
CA LEU A 729 -11.84 15.71 -8.19
C LEU A 729 -11.97 14.41 -7.39
N TYR A 730 -12.36 13.33 -8.05
CA TYR A 730 -12.48 12.01 -7.45
C TYR A 730 -11.52 11.04 -8.16
N ASP A 731 -10.66 10.35 -7.42
CA ASP A 731 -9.68 9.42 -8.01
C ASP A 731 -10.33 8.09 -8.39
N LEU A 732 -10.32 7.77 -9.69
CA LEU A 732 -10.93 6.57 -10.26
C LEU A 732 -9.97 5.37 -10.32
N THR A 733 -8.71 5.56 -9.95
CA THR A 733 -7.67 4.59 -10.31
C THR A 733 -7.51 3.51 -9.25
N SER A 734 -7.44 2.24 -9.65
CA SER A 734 -7.07 1.14 -8.75
C SER A 734 -5.56 1.06 -8.53
N LYS A 735 -5.15 0.32 -7.50
CA LYS A 735 -3.75 -0.10 -7.29
C LYS A 735 -3.62 -1.57 -7.69
N PRO A 736 -2.76 -1.92 -8.67
CA PRO A 736 -2.07 -1.05 -9.65
C PRO A 736 -3.02 -0.47 -10.73
N PRO A 737 -2.60 0.54 -11.53
CA PRO A 737 -1.25 1.11 -11.66
C PRO A 737 -0.96 2.29 -10.74
N ALA A 738 -1.95 2.78 -10.00
CA ALA A 738 -1.75 3.84 -9.02
C ALA A 738 -1.26 3.29 -7.68
N THR A 739 -1.00 4.17 -6.71
CA THR A 739 -0.79 3.81 -5.30
C THR A 739 -1.86 4.45 -4.41
N THR A 740 -1.78 4.25 -3.09
CA THR A 740 -2.70 4.90 -2.14
C THR A 740 -2.48 6.42 -2.07
N GLU A 741 -1.23 6.87 -1.92
CA GLU A 741 -0.87 8.31 -1.83
C GLU A 741 -0.48 8.88 -3.20
N TRP A 742 -0.55 10.21 -3.38
CA TRP A 742 -0.23 10.87 -4.66
C TRP A 742 1.18 11.50 -4.71
N GLU A 743 1.63 11.97 -3.53
CA GLU A 743 2.92 12.61 -3.15
C GLU A 743 3.23 14.02 -3.67
#